data_AF-A0A9P1HCG7-F1
#
_entry.id   AF-A0A9P1HCG7-F1
#
_cell.length_a   1.000
_cell.length_b   1.000
_cell.length_c   1.000
_cell.angle_alpha   90.00
_cell.angle_beta   90.00
_cell.angle_gamma   90.00
#
_symmetry.space_group_name_H-M   'P 1'
#
loop_
_entity.id
_entity.type
_entity.pdbx_description
1 polymer ?
#
loop_
_entity_poly.entity_id
_entity_poly.type
_entity_poly.pdbx_seq_one_letter_code
_entity_poly.pdbx_strand_id
1 'polypeptide(L)'
;MTLTENLDPTHVSTKNPLVDLFYDMEPTVQGERLQHLLREAWAQDPLATLKIIFNSRSIHLGKGSRPTFYMAAGWLAETHPRTLLRNLAWLSRPVIEKKAAKEDPSGAKSGEDSMVVVTAEDYSTDGDDSGAYDVLNGVAHGYWKDLLNLLALSANDLLNVLAQPKDILNITDHESRNTQEEARAKRRKLREDRHTRAVEKFNTNAFHRGLHLSVARLFATQLKKDLAALRGSDTKAKRGISLCAKWAPSHERFHDKHTIIVSSIAELLHPMPEIQERVAKDPALEGDLAKQREVYLRHVREEYRKSISALRDHLGVVERNLSAKTYEKIKYDRIPSTAMNKYMDVFLKRDEERFFAYAENVAGGKAQISGATLLPSVLVKGALDSSSNRQKKTSNLEWIVKSKISDGQWKTLVQRIKDSGALESSMAVCDVSGSMFSPQLQDGTSPMHSAIGLSLLISEVAQPPFQGAFITFSERPSVAQVDLSKPFSEKVASMSQAEWGCTTNFTGVFEDLILPMAQKHNLKQEDMIKRLFVFSDMQFNEATEGSKKWETSYQRIAAKYKEAGYELPELVFWNLAGGRGEGAPKPVTVDDNGTSLVSGYSQGMLKVFLDGGGFEEPEEEEDAVVVQVTEDGDVQVVATTKAKTDPLKLDNNVKLIDPKRDALYIHDPAAEKELTDSKPWKKDINWFKHVRISAVALIKMADANEYLIEYTEASRAQGRTENVVGWYHSHPGYGCWLSGIDVETQLMQQQFTDPFLAVVIDPDRTINAGKVEIGAFRTYPADHKAAGGAGPGNKSESGAVPLAKIAEFARLTTTLDLLWQKYWVQTLSANPLLTNREYGNKQILDLSSKIAEATRNLAKVRPQSGLYPNKTAVDKALEKIAKDSDMIATRERTGLLAADVKAKVFCDSSTKSE
;
A
#
# COMPACT_ATOMS: atom_id res chain seq x y z
N MET A 1 -13.76 16.17 -22.61
CA MET A 1 -12.57 16.26 -23.48
C MET A 1 -12.06 17.68 -23.40
N THR A 2 -10.75 17.87 -23.36
CA THR A 2 -10.08 19.16 -23.59
C THR A 2 -9.13 19.00 -24.76
N LEU A 3 -8.49 20.10 -25.15
CA LEU A 3 -7.41 20.09 -26.13
C LEU A 3 -6.08 20.11 -25.38
N THR A 4 -5.05 19.46 -25.93
CA THR A 4 -3.66 19.73 -25.52
C THR A 4 -3.28 21.16 -25.92
N GLU A 5 -2.15 21.68 -25.45
CA GLU A 5 -1.63 22.97 -25.93
C GLU A 5 -1.38 22.98 -27.45
N ASN A 6 -1.21 21.80 -28.05
CA ASN A 6 -1.06 21.59 -29.49
C ASN A 6 -2.38 21.17 -30.19
N LEU A 7 -3.52 21.45 -29.55
CA LEU A 7 -4.87 21.31 -30.11
C LEU A 7 -5.37 19.87 -30.37
N ASP A 8 -4.73 18.84 -29.79
CA ASP A 8 -5.16 17.44 -29.93
C ASP A 8 -6.21 17.06 -28.87
N PRO A 9 -7.26 16.26 -29.19
CA PRO A 9 -8.27 15.86 -28.20
C PRO A 9 -7.69 14.97 -27.10
N THR A 10 -7.81 15.40 -25.85
CA THR A 10 -7.40 14.62 -24.68
C THR A 10 -8.50 14.55 -23.62
N HIS A 11 -8.39 13.60 -22.70
CA HIS A 11 -9.33 13.44 -21.59
C HIS A 11 -8.90 14.27 -20.38
N VAL A 12 -9.81 15.07 -19.84
CA VAL A 12 -9.62 15.85 -18.59
C VAL A 12 -9.49 14.95 -17.37
N SER A 13 -10.09 13.77 -17.44
CA SER A 13 -10.24 12.80 -16.37
C SER A 13 -10.23 11.40 -16.97
N THR A 14 -9.67 10.46 -16.22
CA THR A 14 -9.74 9.02 -16.50
C THR A 14 -11.13 8.43 -16.17
N LYS A 15 -12.08 9.25 -15.71
CA LYS A 15 -13.38 8.86 -15.08
C LYS A 15 -13.23 8.16 -13.72
N ASN A 16 -12.02 8.05 -13.18
CA ASN A 16 -11.77 7.50 -11.85
C ASN A 16 -10.97 8.53 -11.01
N PRO A 17 -11.59 9.16 -9.99
CA PRO A 17 -10.93 10.12 -9.11
C PRO A 17 -9.65 9.63 -8.44
N LEU A 18 -9.55 8.35 -8.09
CA LEU A 18 -8.33 7.77 -7.51
C LEU A 18 -7.17 7.72 -8.53
N VAL A 19 -7.47 7.33 -9.77
CA VAL A 19 -6.48 7.32 -10.86
C VAL A 19 -6.07 8.74 -11.22
N ASP A 20 -7.03 9.67 -11.26
CA ASP A 20 -6.77 11.08 -11.50
C ASP A 20 -5.87 11.68 -10.41
N LEU A 21 -6.15 11.42 -9.13
CA LEU A 21 -5.28 11.84 -8.04
C LEU A 21 -3.90 11.19 -8.16
N PHE A 22 -3.82 9.87 -8.36
CA PHE A 22 -2.54 9.17 -8.47
C PHE A 22 -1.69 9.75 -9.60
N TYR A 23 -2.29 9.99 -10.76
CA TYR A 23 -1.62 10.53 -11.94
C TYR A 23 -1.19 11.98 -11.71
N ASP A 24 -2.08 12.84 -11.21
CA ASP A 24 -1.86 14.28 -11.04
C ASP A 24 -1.07 14.63 -9.73
N MET A 25 -0.69 13.66 -8.88
CA MET A 25 0.14 13.90 -7.69
C MET A 25 1.61 14.24 -8.05
N GLU A 26 1.82 15.41 -8.64
CA GLU A 26 3.10 15.89 -9.15
C GLU A 26 3.45 17.29 -8.62
N PRO A 27 4.71 17.74 -8.70
CA PRO A 27 5.08 19.07 -8.21
C PRO A 27 4.43 20.23 -8.96
N THR A 28 3.95 20.02 -10.18
CA THR A 28 3.34 21.04 -11.02
C THR A 28 1.85 21.24 -10.74
N VAL A 29 1.18 20.22 -10.16
CA VAL A 29 -0.22 20.29 -9.75
C VAL A 29 -0.27 20.75 -8.29
N GLN A 30 -0.59 22.02 -8.09
CA GLN A 30 -0.64 22.66 -6.76
C GLN A 30 -1.96 23.40 -6.55
N GLY A 31 -2.19 23.83 -5.31
CA GLY A 31 -3.28 24.73 -4.98
C GLY A 31 -4.66 24.09 -5.11
N GLU A 32 -5.59 24.82 -5.72
CA GLU A 32 -7.02 24.45 -5.78
C GLU A 32 -7.27 23.13 -6.53
N ARG A 33 -6.51 22.85 -7.59
CA ARG A 33 -6.63 21.60 -8.35
C ARG A 33 -6.31 20.39 -7.50
N LEU A 34 -5.19 20.43 -6.77
CA LEU A 34 -4.81 19.35 -5.86
C LEU A 34 -5.87 19.16 -4.77
N GLN A 35 -6.39 20.26 -4.22
CA GLN A 35 -7.44 20.22 -3.21
C GLN A 35 -8.75 19.61 -3.74
N HIS A 36 -9.11 19.86 -4.99
CA HIS A 36 -10.27 19.25 -5.66
C HIS A 36 -10.06 17.75 -5.82
N LEU A 37 -8.92 17.33 -6.38
CA LEU A 37 -8.59 15.91 -6.59
C LEU A 37 -8.58 15.12 -5.28
N LEU A 38 -7.99 15.68 -4.22
CA LEU A 38 -7.97 15.04 -2.90
C LEU A 38 -9.38 14.87 -2.33
N ARG A 39 -10.27 15.84 -2.54
CA ARG A 39 -11.67 15.76 -2.09
C ARG A 39 -12.45 14.68 -2.84
N GLU A 40 -12.36 14.65 -4.16
CA GLU A 40 -13.07 13.65 -4.99
C GLU A 40 -12.56 12.23 -4.73
N ALA A 41 -11.24 12.04 -4.68
CA ALA A 41 -10.63 10.76 -4.37
C ALA A 41 -11.01 10.27 -2.96
N TRP A 42 -11.01 11.16 -1.97
CA TRP A 42 -11.38 10.81 -0.61
C TRP A 42 -12.86 10.46 -0.48
N ALA A 43 -13.74 11.12 -1.23
CA ALA A 43 -15.16 10.79 -1.27
C ALA A 43 -15.41 9.40 -1.87
N GLN A 44 -14.56 8.96 -2.81
CA GLN A 44 -14.61 7.62 -3.40
C GLN A 44 -14.04 6.55 -2.46
N ASP A 45 -12.78 6.70 -2.03
CA ASP A 45 -12.12 5.78 -1.08
C ASP A 45 -11.08 6.53 -0.22
N PRO A 46 -11.39 6.79 1.06
CA PRO A 46 -10.47 7.41 2.01
C PRO A 46 -9.16 6.65 2.22
N LEU A 47 -9.20 5.31 2.24
CA LEU A 47 -8.02 4.49 2.52
C LEU A 47 -7.09 4.46 1.31
N ALA A 48 -7.63 4.26 0.11
CA ALA A 48 -6.84 4.35 -1.12
C ALA A 48 -6.24 5.76 -1.29
N THR A 49 -7.01 6.81 -1.00
CA THR A 49 -6.50 8.19 -1.02
C THR A 49 -5.35 8.39 -0.04
N LEU A 50 -5.48 7.90 1.20
CA LEU A 50 -4.39 7.95 2.18
C LEU A 50 -3.14 7.21 1.67
N LYS A 51 -3.31 6.02 1.08
CA LYS A 51 -2.21 5.26 0.48
C LYS A 51 -1.55 6.03 -0.67
N ILE A 52 -2.32 6.71 -1.53
CA ILE A 52 -1.79 7.55 -2.61
C ILE A 52 -0.96 8.72 -2.04
N ILE A 53 -1.43 9.36 -0.96
CA ILE A 53 -0.67 10.43 -0.28
C ILE A 53 0.67 9.91 0.25
N PHE A 54 0.70 8.75 0.93
CA PHE A 54 1.95 8.17 1.42
C PHE A 54 2.83 7.63 0.28
N ASN A 55 2.24 7.12 -0.81
CA ASN A 55 2.96 6.75 -2.02
C ASN A 55 3.69 7.95 -2.63
N SER A 56 3.06 9.14 -2.66
CA SER A 56 3.71 10.34 -3.20
C SER A 56 5.00 10.70 -2.46
N ARG A 57 5.09 10.37 -1.16
CA ARG A 57 6.33 10.52 -0.38
C ARG A 57 7.26 9.34 -0.52
N SER A 58 6.75 8.12 -0.65
CA SER A 58 7.53 6.88 -0.64
C SER A 58 8.76 6.97 -1.55
N ILE A 59 9.97 6.81 -1.01
CA ILE A 59 11.22 6.87 -1.82
C ILE A 59 11.41 5.57 -2.59
N HIS A 60 11.02 4.46 -1.98
CA HIS A 60 11.33 3.12 -2.46
C HIS A 60 10.25 2.54 -3.37
N LEU A 61 8.99 2.93 -3.16
CA LEU A 61 7.82 2.39 -3.89
C LEU A 61 6.98 3.47 -4.57
N GLY A 62 7.36 4.74 -4.48
CA GLY A 62 6.50 5.83 -4.95
C GLY A 62 7.29 7.06 -5.37
N LYS A 63 6.60 8.20 -5.46
CA LYS A 63 7.11 9.38 -6.20
C LYS A 63 8.27 10.12 -5.52
N GLY A 64 8.53 9.88 -4.23
CA GLY A 64 9.58 10.58 -3.50
C GLY A 64 9.40 12.11 -3.41
N SER A 65 8.24 12.65 -3.80
CA SER A 65 7.97 14.09 -3.90
C SER A 65 7.64 14.68 -2.53
N ARG A 66 8.65 15.31 -1.91
CA ARG A 66 8.49 16.05 -0.64
C ARG A 66 7.46 17.18 -0.73
N PRO A 67 7.51 18.10 -1.71
CA PRO A 67 6.57 19.23 -1.75
C PRO A 67 5.12 18.77 -1.91
N THR A 68 4.84 17.86 -2.85
CA THR A 68 3.49 17.31 -3.09
C THR A 68 2.96 16.62 -1.84
N PHE A 69 3.80 15.80 -1.18
CA PHE A 69 3.42 15.17 0.08
C PHE A 69 3.09 16.18 1.17
N TYR A 70 3.89 17.24 1.34
CA TYR A 70 3.63 18.23 2.40
C TYR A 70 2.35 19.03 2.15
N MET A 71 2.01 19.35 0.89
CA MET A 71 0.72 19.98 0.56
C MET A 71 -0.45 19.04 0.83
N ALA A 72 -0.35 17.77 0.43
CA ALA A 72 -1.39 16.77 0.71
C ALA A 72 -1.51 16.44 2.20
N ALA A 73 -0.40 16.42 2.95
CA ALA A 73 -0.42 16.34 4.40
C ALA A 73 -1.02 17.60 5.03
N GLY A 74 -0.80 18.77 4.43
CA GLY A 74 -1.49 20.02 4.78
C GLY A 74 -3.00 19.90 4.63
N TRP A 75 -3.47 19.31 3.54
CA TRP A 75 -4.89 19.00 3.33
C TRP A 75 -5.42 18.12 4.47
N LEU A 76 -4.73 17.00 4.76
CA LEU A 76 -5.10 16.12 5.87
C LEU A 76 -5.07 16.85 7.23
N ALA A 77 -4.16 17.80 7.44
CA ALA A 77 -4.12 18.58 8.67
C ALA A 77 -5.37 19.46 8.84
N GLU A 78 -5.90 20.00 7.75
CA GLU A 78 -7.08 20.86 7.74
C GLU A 78 -8.40 20.06 7.80
N THR A 79 -8.51 18.98 7.02
CA THR A 79 -9.76 18.23 6.86
C THR A 79 -9.85 16.97 7.72
N HIS A 80 -8.72 16.29 7.95
CA HIS A 80 -8.64 14.98 8.62
C HIS A 80 -7.50 14.90 9.66
N PRO A 81 -7.40 15.84 10.62
CA PRO A 81 -6.22 16.03 11.48
C PRO A 81 -5.85 14.77 12.30
N ARG A 82 -6.86 14.03 12.77
CA ARG A 82 -6.65 12.79 13.52
C ARG A 82 -6.02 11.69 12.66
N THR A 83 -6.41 11.61 11.38
CA THR A 83 -5.86 10.65 10.44
C THR A 83 -4.39 10.93 10.19
N LEU A 84 -4.00 12.19 9.97
CA LEU A 84 -2.59 12.55 9.80
C LEU A 84 -1.76 12.16 11.02
N LEU A 85 -2.19 12.57 12.23
CA LEU A 85 -1.45 12.32 13.47
C LEU A 85 -1.24 10.82 13.73
N ARG A 86 -2.26 9.99 13.49
CA ARG A 86 -2.17 8.53 13.73
C ARG A 86 -1.27 7.82 12.72
N ASN A 87 -1.06 8.41 11.54
CA ASN A 87 -0.29 7.81 10.46
C ASN A 87 1.15 8.38 10.32
N LEU A 88 1.58 9.30 11.19
CA LEU A 88 2.95 9.87 11.13
C LEU A 88 4.05 8.80 11.22
N ALA A 89 3.82 7.74 12.00
CA ALA A 89 4.81 6.68 12.22
C ALA A 89 5.23 5.98 10.91
N TRP A 90 4.34 5.89 9.92
CA TRP A 90 4.62 5.24 8.63
C TRP A 90 5.71 5.95 7.81
N LEU A 91 6.01 7.22 8.12
CA LEU A 91 7.14 7.93 7.51
C LEU A 91 8.51 7.42 7.98
N SER A 92 8.57 6.79 9.15
CA SER A 92 9.83 6.39 9.80
C SER A 92 9.96 4.88 10.04
N ARG A 93 8.86 4.12 9.95
CA ARG A 93 8.84 2.67 10.20
C ARG A 93 9.39 1.87 9.01
N PRO A 94 10.13 0.77 9.26
CA PRO A 94 10.72 -0.07 8.22
C PRO A 94 9.69 -1.05 7.61
N VAL A 95 8.73 -0.53 6.85
CA VAL A 95 7.57 -1.30 6.35
C VAL A 95 7.71 -1.78 4.91
N ILE A 96 8.80 -1.40 4.22
CA ILE A 96 9.05 -1.75 2.82
C ILE A 96 10.17 -2.78 2.76
N GLU A 97 9.93 -3.93 2.16
CA GLU A 97 10.95 -4.97 2.04
C GLU A 97 12.10 -4.57 1.11
N LYS A 98 13.32 -4.99 1.45
CA LYS A 98 14.49 -4.84 0.59
C LYS A 98 14.82 -6.22 0.00
N LYS A 99 14.61 -6.43 -1.31
CA LYS A 99 15.01 -7.68 -2.00
C LYS A 99 16.46 -8.04 -1.64
N ALA A 100 16.69 -9.28 -1.22
CA ALA A 100 18.02 -9.80 -0.89
C ALA A 100 18.88 -9.86 -2.16
N ALA A 101 20.20 -9.65 -2.04
CA ALA A 101 21.11 -9.88 -3.16
C ALA A 101 21.21 -11.40 -3.40
N LYS A 102 21.06 -11.84 -4.66
CA LYS A 102 21.32 -13.24 -5.05
C LYS A 102 22.78 -13.58 -4.74
N GLU A 103 23.02 -14.76 -4.17
CA GLU A 103 24.38 -15.27 -3.95
C GLU A 103 25.06 -15.55 -5.30
N ASP A 104 26.33 -15.16 -5.41
CA ASP A 104 27.14 -15.35 -6.61
C ASP A 104 27.41 -16.86 -6.83
N PRO A 105 27.08 -17.45 -8.00
CA PRO A 105 27.26 -18.88 -8.28
C PRO A 105 28.72 -19.33 -8.31
N SER A 106 29.69 -18.41 -8.26
CA SER A 106 31.12 -18.72 -8.32
C SER A 106 31.77 -19.11 -6.98
N GLY A 107 31.05 -19.05 -5.85
CA GLY A 107 31.60 -19.41 -4.53
C GLY A 107 32.79 -18.54 -4.08
N ALA A 108 33.11 -17.47 -4.82
CA ALA A 108 34.07 -16.47 -4.39
C ALA A 108 33.38 -15.63 -3.31
N LYS A 109 33.81 -15.79 -2.06
CA LYS A 109 33.42 -14.92 -0.94
C LYS A 109 33.71 -13.46 -1.30
N SER A 110 32.71 -12.75 -1.81
CA SER A 110 32.70 -11.29 -1.74
C SER A 110 32.65 -10.92 -0.26
N GLY A 111 33.46 -9.93 0.13
CA GLY A 111 33.91 -9.73 1.51
C GLY A 111 32.82 -9.76 2.57
N GLU A 112 33.17 -10.34 3.72
CA GLU A 112 32.43 -10.32 4.98
C GLU A 112 31.85 -8.93 5.28
N ASP A 113 30.55 -8.69 5.02
CA ASP A 113 29.66 -7.78 5.80
C ASP A 113 28.34 -7.46 5.05
N SER A 114 27.60 -8.46 4.54
CA SER A 114 26.20 -8.22 4.11
C SER A 114 25.24 -9.38 4.27
N MET A 115 25.58 -10.41 5.05
CA MET A 115 24.69 -11.51 5.36
C MET A 115 24.31 -11.46 6.84
N VAL A 116 23.02 -11.23 7.13
CA VAL A 116 22.49 -11.21 8.50
C VAL A 116 21.35 -12.22 8.58
N VAL A 117 21.60 -13.31 9.29
CA VAL A 117 20.58 -14.24 9.76
C VAL A 117 20.12 -13.77 11.15
N VAL A 118 18.84 -13.44 11.30
CA VAL A 118 18.18 -13.25 12.60
C VAL A 118 17.00 -14.20 12.68
N THR A 119 17.03 -15.09 13.66
CA THR A 119 15.93 -16.00 13.99
C THR A 119 14.81 -15.23 14.70
N ALA A 120 13.57 -15.68 14.49
CA ALA A 120 12.32 -15.00 14.85
C ALA A 120 12.01 -14.91 16.36
N GLU A 121 13.00 -15.06 17.24
CA GLU A 121 12.80 -15.27 18.68
C GLU A 121 12.91 -13.98 19.53
N ASP A 122 13.27 -12.84 18.94
CA ASP A 122 13.51 -11.58 19.69
C ASP A 122 12.31 -10.60 19.73
N TYR A 123 11.11 -11.00 19.28
CA TYR A 123 9.92 -10.14 19.40
C TYR A 123 9.29 -10.27 20.80
N SER A 124 9.47 -9.22 21.60
CA SER A 124 8.90 -9.03 22.93
C SER A 124 7.38 -9.28 22.98
N THR A 125 6.96 -10.17 23.88
CA THR A 125 5.59 -10.42 24.34
C THR A 125 5.02 -9.29 25.21
N ASP A 126 5.23 -8.03 24.83
CA ASP A 126 4.57 -6.89 25.46
C ASP A 126 3.56 -6.33 24.45
N GLY A 127 2.28 -6.29 24.85
CA GLY A 127 1.07 -6.03 24.05
C GLY A 127 0.97 -4.68 23.30
N ASP A 128 2.01 -4.26 22.60
CA ASP A 128 1.99 -3.20 21.60
C ASP A 128 2.02 -3.84 20.20
N ASP A 129 0.86 -3.85 19.53
CA ASP A 129 0.61 -4.30 18.14
C ASP A 129 1.39 -3.46 17.09
N SER A 130 2.41 -2.71 17.52
CA SER A 130 3.18 -1.78 16.72
C SER A 130 4.29 -2.46 15.92
N GLY A 131 4.60 -3.74 16.11
CA GLY A 131 5.62 -4.48 15.33
C GLY A 131 5.10 -5.29 14.15
N ALA A 132 3.78 -5.52 14.05
CA ALA A 132 3.19 -6.49 13.12
C ALA A 132 3.42 -6.20 11.61
N TYR A 133 3.74 -4.94 11.27
CA TYR A 133 3.99 -4.50 9.90
C TYR A 133 5.47 -4.15 9.63
N ASP A 134 6.34 -4.31 10.64
CA ASP A 134 7.76 -4.04 10.45
C ASP A 134 8.41 -5.23 9.75
N VAL A 135 9.07 -4.96 8.63
CA VAL A 135 9.73 -5.98 7.82
C VAL A 135 11.17 -6.13 8.29
N LEU A 136 11.64 -7.37 8.37
CA LEU A 136 13.05 -7.67 8.63
C LEU A 136 13.92 -7.05 7.52
N ASN A 137 14.85 -6.17 7.90
CA ASN A 137 15.65 -5.36 6.96
C ASN A 137 14.84 -4.37 6.10
N GLY A 138 13.64 -3.99 6.55
CA GLY A 138 12.78 -3.05 5.85
C GLY A 138 13.26 -1.60 5.86
N VAL A 139 12.76 -0.82 4.91
CA VAL A 139 12.99 0.63 4.78
C VAL A 139 11.69 1.42 4.93
N ALA A 140 11.79 2.71 5.23
CA ALA A 140 10.63 3.56 5.50
C ALA A 140 10.14 4.31 4.27
N HIS A 141 8.85 4.67 4.23
CA HIS A 141 8.30 5.52 3.17
C HIS A 141 9.03 6.88 3.08
N GLY A 142 9.39 7.45 4.22
CA GLY A 142 10.05 8.74 4.31
C GLY A 142 11.35 8.69 5.10
N TYR A 143 11.76 9.87 5.56
CA TYR A 143 12.82 10.03 6.53
C TYR A 143 12.25 10.63 7.82
N TRP A 144 12.95 10.38 8.92
CA TRP A 144 12.75 11.10 10.19
C TRP A 144 12.71 12.64 10.03
N LYS A 145 13.42 13.19 9.02
CA LYS A 145 13.40 14.62 8.70
C LYS A 145 12.02 15.13 8.22
N ASP A 146 11.19 14.29 7.62
CA ASP A 146 9.85 14.70 7.16
C ASP A 146 8.94 15.08 8.33
N LEU A 147 9.04 14.34 9.44
CA LEU A 147 8.32 14.66 10.68
C LEU A 147 8.66 16.07 11.18
N LEU A 148 9.95 16.42 11.16
CA LEU A 148 10.42 17.74 11.56
C LEU A 148 10.02 18.83 10.55
N ASN A 149 9.98 18.52 9.25
CA ASN A 149 9.55 19.45 8.22
C ASN A 149 8.05 19.77 8.33
N LEU A 150 7.20 18.76 8.54
CA LEU A 150 5.76 18.95 8.79
C LEU A 150 5.53 19.85 10.01
N LEU A 151 6.29 19.62 11.09
CA LEU A 151 6.19 20.45 12.28
C LEU A 151 6.67 21.89 12.03
N ALA A 152 7.77 22.07 11.30
CA ALA A 152 8.24 23.40 10.93
C ALA A 152 7.24 24.14 10.05
N LEU A 153 6.60 23.47 9.09
CA LEU A 153 5.53 24.06 8.27
C LEU A 153 4.33 24.47 9.14
N SER A 154 3.92 23.61 10.07
CA SER A 154 2.81 23.88 10.99
C SER A 154 3.10 25.07 11.92
N ALA A 155 4.35 25.21 12.40
CA ALA A 155 4.77 26.32 13.25
C ALA A 155 4.77 27.69 12.53
N ASN A 156 4.75 27.70 11.19
CA ASN A 156 4.76 28.91 10.38
C ASN A 156 3.47 29.11 9.59
N ASP A 157 2.39 28.36 9.88
CA ASP A 157 1.11 28.42 9.17
C ASP A 157 1.18 28.02 7.67
N LEU A 158 2.19 27.23 7.31
CA LEU A 158 2.45 26.76 5.95
C LEU A 158 2.13 25.26 5.76
N LEU A 159 1.52 24.61 6.75
CA LEU A 159 1.03 23.24 6.60
C LEU A 159 -0.42 23.26 6.10
N ASN A 160 -0.59 23.62 4.83
CA ASN A 160 -1.87 23.62 4.12
C ASN A 160 -1.65 23.34 2.62
N VAL A 161 -2.73 23.11 1.87
CA VAL A 161 -2.65 22.70 0.45
C VAL A 161 -2.17 23.81 -0.47
N LEU A 162 -2.46 25.06 -0.10
CA LEU A 162 -2.23 26.25 -0.92
C LEU A 162 -0.84 26.86 -0.68
N ALA A 163 -0.21 26.55 0.45
CA ALA A 163 1.09 27.05 0.84
C ALA A 163 2.21 26.39 0.01
N GLN A 164 3.31 27.11 -0.14
CA GLN A 164 4.52 26.60 -0.78
C GLN A 164 5.53 26.16 0.29
N PRO A 165 5.76 24.85 0.49
CA PRO A 165 6.69 24.38 1.53
C PRO A 165 8.13 24.87 1.34
N LYS A 166 8.50 25.30 0.13
CA LYS A 166 9.84 25.79 -0.21
C LYS A 166 10.19 27.09 0.51
N ASP A 167 9.20 27.91 0.85
CA ASP A 167 9.36 29.24 1.47
C ASP A 167 10.16 29.19 2.77
N ILE A 168 10.09 28.07 3.50
CA ILE A 168 10.89 27.87 4.72
C ILE A 168 11.92 26.75 4.59
N LEU A 169 11.64 25.69 3.83
CA LEU A 169 12.47 24.48 3.85
C LEU A 169 13.71 24.56 2.96
N ASN A 170 13.68 25.39 1.91
CA ASN A 170 14.75 25.50 0.91
C ASN A 170 15.06 26.96 0.55
N ILE A 171 15.28 27.81 1.57
CA ILE A 171 15.68 29.21 1.35
C ILE A 171 17.11 29.21 0.76
N THR A 172 17.27 29.69 -0.47
CA THR A 172 18.58 30.04 -1.03
C THR A 172 19.05 31.33 -0.35
N ASP A 173 20.23 31.32 0.26
CA ASP A 173 20.82 32.51 0.86
C ASP A 173 21.02 33.58 -0.23
N HIS A 174 20.17 34.61 -0.23
CA HIS A 174 20.45 35.82 -1.00
C HIS A 174 21.52 36.61 -0.28
N GLU A 175 22.63 36.90 -0.96
CA GLU A 175 23.71 37.72 -0.42
C GLU A 175 23.18 39.12 -0.07
N SER A 176 22.85 39.32 1.21
CA SER A 176 22.44 40.64 1.69
C SER A 176 23.68 41.48 1.98
N ARG A 177 23.79 42.66 1.35
CA ARG A 177 24.82 43.68 1.63
C ARG A 177 24.53 44.44 2.94
N ASN A 178 24.24 43.73 4.03
CA ASN A 178 24.05 44.36 5.35
C ASN A 178 25.39 44.44 6.09
N THR A 179 25.56 45.47 6.92
CA THR A 179 26.71 45.55 7.84
C THR A 179 26.66 44.40 8.86
N GLN A 180 27.81 44.04 9.44
CA GLN A 180 27.89 42.89 10.37
C GLN A 180 26.97 43.05 11.59
N GLU A 181 26.80 44.28 12.08
CA GLU A 181 25.94 44.60 13.23
C GLU A 181 24.45 44.55 12.88
N GLU A 182 24.04 45.14 11.76
CA GLU A 182 22.67 45.05 11.27
C GLU A 182 22.25 43.61 11.00
N ALA A 183 23.15 42.79 10.44
CA ALA A 183 22.92 41.37 10.23
C ALA A 183 22.77 40.61 11.56
N ARG A 184 23.54 40.97 12.61
CA ARG A 184 23.39 40.39 13.96
C ARG A 184 22.06 40.80 14.59
N ALA A 185 21.67 42.07 14.51
CA ALA A 185 20.42 42.58 15.04
C ALA A 185 19.20 41.94 14.34
N LYS A 186 19.21 41.87 12.99
CA LYS A 186 18.16 41.18 12.20
C LYS A 186 18.05 39.71 12.57
N ARG A 187 19.17 39.00 12.74
CA ARG A 187 19.17 37.59 13.19
C ARG A 187 18.62 37.42 14.61
N ARG A 188 18.91 38.35 15.53
CA ARG A 188 18.39 38.32 16.90
C ARG A 188 16.88 38.53 16.91
N LYS A 189 16.39 39.58 16.24
CA LYS A 189 14.96 39.87 16.12
C LYS A 189 14.22 38.69 15.49
N LEU A 190 14.72 38.15 14.38
CA LEU A 190 14.13 36.97 13.72
C LEU A 190 14.08 35.74 14.63
N ARG A 191 15.08 35.55 15.51
CA ARG A 191 15.08 34.47 16.50
C ARG A 191 14.02 34.68 17.57
N GLU A 192 13.88 35.89 18.08
CA GLU A 192 12.85 36.26 19.06
C GLU A 192 11.45 36.08 18.47
N ASP A 193 11.20 36.62 17.27
CA ASP A 193 9.92 36.49 16.56
C ASP A 193 9.51 35.02 16.36
N ARG A 194 10.46 34.18 15.94
CA ARG A 194 10.22 32.74 15.77
C ARG A 194 9.95 32.04 17.09
N HIS A 195 10.66 32.40 18.16
CA HIS A 195 10.45 31.82 19.47
C HIS A 195 9.05 32.15 20.00
N THR A 196 8.66 33.43 19.95
CA THR A 196 7.34 33.90 20.35
C THR A 196 6.25 33.16 19.57
N ARG A 197 6.39 33.09 18.23
CA ARG A 197 5.45 32.35 17.38
C ARG A 197 5.34 30.89 17.76
N ALA A 198 6.46 30.19 17.95
CA ALA A 198 6.45 28.77 18.28
C ALA A 198 5.75 28.51 19.63
N VAL A 199 6.01 29.35 20.64
CA VAL A 199 5.37 29.25 21.96
C VAL A 199 3.87 29.54 21.87
N GLU A 200 3.50 30.63 21.20
CA GLU A 200 2.10 31.00 20.98
C GLU A 200 1.36 29.88 20.25
N LYS A 201 1.93 29.35 19.16
CA LYS A 201 1.34 28.28 18.37
C LYS A 201 1.13 27.00 19.18
N PHE A 202 2.11 26.62 20.01
CA PHE A 202 2.01 25.47 20.89
C PHE A 202 0.89 25.61 21.94
N ASN A 203 0.70 26.82 22.47
CA ASN A 203 -0.31 27.07 23.50
C ASN A 203 -1.72 27.18 22.93
N THR A 204 -1.87 27.81 21.75
CA THR A 204 -3.17 28.17 21.16
C THR A 204 -3.73 27.13 20.21
N ASN A 205 -2.89 26.44 19.42
CA ASN A 205 -3.34 25.54 18.37
C ASN A 205 -3.27 24.06 18.82
N ALA A 206 -4.44 23.44 19.06
CA ALA A 206 -4.53 22.07 19.55
C ALA A 206 -3.93 21.04 18.58
N PHE A 207 -4.10 21.21 17.27
CA PHE A 207 -3.53 20.33 16.26
C PHE A 207 -1.99 20.43 16.25
N HIS A 208 -1.45 21.64 16.22
CA HIS A 208 0.00 21.87 16.26
C HIS A 208 0.62 21.26 17.52
N ARG A 209 0.01 21.46 18.68
CA ARG A 209 0.44 20.83 19.93
C ARG A 209 0.41 19.31 19.85
N GLY A 210 -0.64 18.73 19.27
CA GLY A 210 -0.75 17.28 19.03
C GLY A 210 0.35 16.75 18.09
N LEU A 211 0.62 17.47 17.00
CA LEU A 211 1.69 17.16 16.04
C LEU A 211 3.06 17.23 16.71
N HIS A 212 3.35 18.31 17.45
CA HIS A 212 4.60 18.51 18.17
C HIS A 212 4.90 17.36 19.14
N LEU A 213 3.92 17.00 19.98
CA LEU A 213 4.08 15.93 20.96
C LEU A 213 4.19 14.55 20.30
N SER A 214 3.46 14.31 19.20
CA SER A 214 3.53 13.05 18.45
C SER A 214 4.92 12.87 17.82
N VAL A 215 5.44 13.90 17.16
CA VAL A 215 6.79 13.87 16.58
C VAL A 215 7.85 13.71 17.67
N ALA A 216 7.74 14.47 18.78
CA ALA A 216 8.68 14.36 19.88
C ALA A 216 8.70 12.95 20.49
N ARG A 217 7.52 12.32 20.65
CA ARG A 217 7.39 10.95 21.14
C ARG A 217 8.00 9.93 20.19
N LEU A 218 7.75 10.03 18.88
CA LEU A 218 8.35 9.12 17.89
C LEU A 218 9.89 9.15 17.98
N PHE A 219 10.49 10.35 18.02
CA PHE A 219 11.95 10.50 18.17
C PHE A 219 12.44 9.94 19.51
N ALA A 220 11.81 10.31 20.63
CA ALA A 220 12.24 9.86 21.95
C ALA A 220 12.17 8.34 22.10
N THR A 221 11.09 7.71 21.64
CA THR A 221 10.92 6.25 21.69
C THR A 221 12.00 5.54 20.88
N GLN A 222 12.25 5.96 19.63
CA GLN A 222 13.26 5.30 18.80
C GLN A 222 14.68 5.56 19.32
N LEU A 223 15.01 6.79 19.74
CA LEU A 223 16.31 7.10 20.32
C LEU A 223 16.58 6.31 21.60
N LYS A 224 15.55 6.08 22.44
CA LYS A 224 15.67 5.24 23.64
C LYS A 224 16.03 3.80 23.26
N LYS A 225 15.37 3.23 22.25
CA LYS A 225 15.70 1.89 21.71
C LYS A 225 17.12 1.84 21.15
N ASP A 226 17.49 2.81 20.31
CA ASP A 226 18.81 2.89 19.68
C ASP A 226 19.94 3.04 20.72
N LEU A 227 19.74 3.84 21.77
CA LEU A 227 20.71 4.00 22.87
C LEU A 227 20.86 2.73 23.71
N ALA A 228 19.77 2.01 23.95
CA ALA A 228 19.82 0.73 24.65
C ALA A 228 20.65 -0.28 23.84
N ALA A 229 20.42 -0.37 22.53
CA ALA A 229 21.21 -1.21 21.63
C ALA A 229 22.69 -0.79 21.60
N LEU A 230 22.99 0.51 21.56
CA LEU A 230 24.37 1.01 21.56
C LEU A 230 25.12 0.68 22.86
N ARG A 231 24.44 0.79 24.01
CA ARG A 231 25.03 0.54 25.34
C ARG A 231 25.11 -0.96 25.67
N GLY A 232 24.32 -1.80 24.99
CA GLY A 232 24.35 -3.25 25.14
C GLY A 232 25.68 -3.87 24.71
N SER A 233 25.90 -5.12 25.13
CA SER A 233 27.05 -5.93 24.69
C SER A 233 26.83 -6.57 23.32
N ASP A 234 25.56 -6.74 22.90
CA ASP A 234 25.21 -7.43 21.66
C ASP A 234 25.64 -6.63 20.41
N THR A 235 26.55 -7.22 19.63
CA THR A 235 27.05 -6.68 18.36
C THR A 235 25.98 -6.70 17.28
N LYS A 236 24.99 -7.59 17.35
CA LYS A 236 23.89 -7.68 16.40
C LYS A 236 22.91 -6.53 16.58
N ALA A 237 22.47 -6.27 17.81
CA ALA A 237 21.67 -5.09 18.15
C ALA A 237 22.35 -3.77 17.73
N LYS A 238 23.68 -3.66 17.90
CA LYS A 238 24.44 -2.48 17.45
C LYS A 238 24.39 -2.27 15.93
N ARG A 239 24.34 -3.34 15.14
CA ARG A 239 24.18 -3.25 13.68
C ARG A 239 22.77 -2.82 13.27
N GLY A 240 21.77 -3.09 14.11
CA GLY A 240 20.36 -2.72 13.90
C GLY A 240 19.98 -1.30 14.35
N ILE A 241 20.93 -0.46 14.76
CA ILE A 241 20.65 0.92 15.18
C ILE A 241 20.04 1.73 14.03
N SER A 242 18.93 2.40 14.31
CA SER A 242 18.18 3.12 13.28
C SER A 242 18.88 4.41 12.83
N LEU A 243 18.45 4.96 11.68
CA LEU A 243 18.89 6.29 11.20
C LEU A 243 18.21 7.46 11.94
N CYS A 244 17.45 7.23 13.01
CA CYS A 244 16.76 8.28 13.78
C CYS A 244 17.73 9.38 14.23
N ALA A 245 18.87 8.99 14.82
CA ALA A 245 19.88 9.92 15.32
C ALA A 245 20.53 10.79 14.23
N LYS A 246 20.62 10.30 12.99
CA LYS A 246 21.12 11.09 11.85
C LYS A 246 20.25 12.34 11.67
N TRP A 247 18.93 12.17 11.74
CA TRP A 247 17.96 13.22 11.46
C TRP A 247 17.44 13.96 12.70
N ALA A 248 17.76 13.47 13.90
CA ALA A 248 17.38 14.10 15.16
C ALA A 248 17.80 15.59 15.19
N PRO A 249 16.91 16.51 15.61
CA PRO A 249 17.18 17.94 15.53
C PRO A 249 18.32 18.33 16.49
N SER A 250 19.19 19.22 16.05
CA SER A 250 20.24 19.79 16.89
C SER A 250 19.77 21.10 17.50
N HIS A 251 20.17 21.36 18.76
CA HIS A 251 19.78 22.58 19.47
C HIS A 251 20.18 23.85 18.69
N GLU A 252 19.28 24.83 18.67
CA GLU A 252 19.44 26.11 17.95
C GLU A 252 19.77 25.97 16.45
N ARG A 253 19.45 24.82 15.82
CA ARG A 253 19.52 24.66 14.36
C ARG A 253 18.13 24.80 13.74
N PHE A 254 18.05 24.68 12.42
CA PHE A 254 16.86 25.01 11.63
C PHE A 254 15.53 24.56 12.26
N HIS A 255 15.33 23.25 12.48
CA HIS A 255 14.07 22.74 13.02
C HIS A 255 13.78 23.24 14.44
N ASP A 256 14.79 23.26 15.32
CA ASP A 256 14.63 23.72 16.70
C ASP A 256 14.32 25.22 16.78
N LYS A 257 14.91 26.04 15.89
CA LYS A 257 14.60 27.48 15.81
C LYS A 257 13.15 27.76 15.44
N HIS A 258 12.49 26.87 14.70
CA HIS A 258 11.10 27.05 14.30
C HIS A 258 10.11 26.38 15.27
N THR A 259 10.53 25.38 16.04
CA THR A 259 9.60 24.49 16.76
C THR A 259 9.93 24.29 18.24
N ILE A 260 11.18 24.52 18.65
CA ILE A 260 11.67 24.27 20.03
C ILE A 260 11.59 22.79 20.43
N ILE A 261 11.44 21.88 19.46
CA ILE A 261 11.17 20.45 19.70
C ILE A 261 12.30 19.71 20.42
N VAL A 262 13.55 20.20 20.38
CA VAL A 262 14.67 19.54 21.06
C VAL A 262 14.40 19.43 22.56
N SER A 263 13.77 20.44 23.16
CA SER A 263 13.43 20.42 24.58
C SER A 263 12.45 19.30 24.89
N SER A 264 11.38 19.17 24.09
CA SER A 264 10.38 18.13 24.29
C SER A 264 10.93 16.72 24.07
N ILE A 265 11.78 16.52 23.07
CA ILE A 265 12.45 15.22 22.87
C ILE A 265 13.37 14.90 24.05
N ALA A 266 14.17 15.87 24.50
CA ALA A 266 15.10 15.69 25.60
C ALA A 266 14.39 15.36 26.93
N GLU A 267 13.28 16.02 27.22
CA GLU A 267 12.46 15.72 28.41
C GLU A 267 11.81 14.34 28.36
N LEU A 268 11.38 13.88 27.18
CA LEU A 268 10.82 12.54 27.02
C LEU A 268 11.90 11.45 27.11
N LEU A 269 13.12 11.75 26.67
CA LEU A 269 14.26 10.83 26.74
C LEU A 269 14.86 10.76 28.14
N HIS A 270 14.79 11.87 28.90
CA HIS A 270 15.32 12.00 30.25
C HIS A 270 14.28 12.65 31.18
N PRO A 271 13.30 11.89 31.66
CA PRO A 271 12.28 12.39 32.59
C PRO A 271 12.87 12.93 33.90
N MET A 272 12.23 13.93 34.49
CA MET A 272 12.66 14.57 35.74
C MET A 272 12.99 13.58 36.89
N PRO A 273 12.18 12.53 37.16
CA PRO A 273 12.48 11.59 38.24
C PRO A 273 13.82 10.85 38.05
N GLU A 274 14.15 10.44 36.82
CA GLU A 274 15.40 9.72 36.51
C GLU A 274 16.64 10.61 36.73
N ILE A 275 16.50 11.91 36.44
CA ILE A 275 17.57 12.88 36.65
C ILE A 275 17.74 13.23 38.11
N GLN A 276 16.63 13.40 38.85
CA GLN A 276 16.68 13.62 40.30
C GLN A 276 17.39 12.47 41.01
N GLU A 277 17.13 11.22 40.61
CA GLU A 277 17.80 10.05 41.18
C GLU A 277 19.31 10.00 40.83
N ARG A 278 19.69 10.40 39.61
CA ARG A 278 21.12 10.50 39.21
C ARG A 278 21.85 11.63 39.94
N VAL A 279 21.19 12.77 40.14
CA VAL A 279 21.77 13.93 40.83
C VAL A 279 21.92 13.65 42.32
N ALA A 280 20.99 12.89 42.93
CA ALA A 280 21.14 12.39 44.30
C ALA A 280 22.36 11.45 44.48
N LYS A 281 22.89 10.86 43.39
CA LYS A 281 24.07 9.98 43.40
C LYS A 281 25.38 10.71 43.10
N ASP A 282 25.36 11.98 42.70
CA ASP A 282 26.54 12.79 42.41
C ASP A 282 26.47 14.15 43.15
N PRO A 283 27.09 14.26 44.35
CA PRO A 283 27.04 15.46 45.19
C PRO A 283 27.63 16.73 44.53
N ALA A 284 28.40 16.60 43.46
CA ALA A 284 28.94 17.76 42.73
C ALA A 284 27.89 18.51 41.91
N LEU A 285 26.69 17.93 41.73
CA LEU A 285 25.54 18.50 41.02
C LEU A 285 24.45 19.04 41.97
N GLU A 286 24.74 19.07 43.27
CA GLU A 286 23.81 19.47 44.33
C GLU A 286 23.59 21.00 44.35
N GLY A 287 22.84 21.47 43.36
CA GLY A 287 22.12 22.72 43.37
C GLY A 287 20.61 22.46 43.23
N ASP A 288 19.81 23.52 43.33
CA ASP A 288 18.33 23.58 43.36
C ASP A 288 17.60 23.02 42.10
N LEU A 289 18.08 21.91 41.54
CA LEU A 289 17.63 21.28 40.30
C LEU A 289 16.14 20.92 40.35
N ALA A 290 15.65 20.52 41.54
CA ALA A 290 14.24 20.25 41.79
C ALA A 290 13.37 21.51 41.82
N LYS A 291 13.95 22.71 42.06
CA LYS A 291 13.20 23.97 42.17
C LYS A 291 13.26 24.84 40.90
N GLN A 292 14.19 24.61 39.98
CA GLN A 292 14.39 25.47 38.80
C GLN A 292 14.28 24.69 37.47
N ARG A 293 13.11 24.81 36.83
CA ARG A 293 12.78 24.26 35.50
C ARG A 293 13.84 24.55 34.44
N GLU A 294 14.46 25.73 34.49
CA GLU A 294 15.49 26.16 33.54
C GLU A 294 16.77 25.32 33.64
N VAL A 295 17.23 25.03 34.85
CA VAL A 295 18.44 24.24 35.10
C VAL A 295 18.24 22.79 34.63
N TYR A 296 17.06 22.22 34.93
CA TYR A 296 16.66 20.91 34.41
C TYR A 296 16.69 20.89 32.87
N LEU A 297 16.04 21.85 32.20
CA LEU A 297 16.00 21.92 30.74
C LEU A 297 17.40 22.05 30.12
N ARG A 298 18.32 22.77 30.77
CA ARG A 298 19.72 22.85 30.33
C ARG A 298 20.41 21.48 30.40
N HIS A 299 20.23 20.76 31.51
CA HIS A 299 20.84 19.44 31.70
C HIS A 299 20.33 18.41 30.70
N VAL A 300 19.00 18.31 30.50
CA VAL A 300 18.43 17.33 29.57
C VAL A 300 18.84 17.60 28.13
N ARG A 301 18.93 18.87 27.71
CA ARG A 301 19.42 19.24 26.37
C ARG A 301 20.89 18.85 26.19
N GLU A 302 21.69 18.96 27.24
CA GLU A 302 23.09 18.54 27.20
C GLU A 302 23.24 17.01 27.08
N GLU A 303 22.48 16.25 27.88
CA GLU A 303 22.47 14.79 27.82
C GLU A 303 21.92 14.27 26.48
N TYR A 304 20.88 14.92 25.94
CA TYR A 304 20.38 14.66 24.59
C TYR A 304 21.49 14.88 23.54
N ARG A 305 22.22 16.00 23.62
CA ARG A 305 23.35 16.28 22.70
C ARG A 305 24.45 15.21 22.78
N LYS A 306 24.78 14.72 23.98
CA LYS A 306 25.77 13.64 24.16
C LYS A 306 25.25 12.34 23.54
N SER A 307 23.99 12.00 23.80
CA SER A 307 23.33 10.79 23.29
C SER A 307 23.29 10.74 21.76
N ILE A 308 22.86 11.82 21.10
CA ILE A 308 22.85 11.87 19.63
C ILE A 308 24.26 11.86 19.04
N SER A 309 25.25 12.46 19.72
CA SER A 309 26.64 12.48 19.26
C SER A 309 27.23 11.07 19.24
N ALA A 310 26.98 10.28 20.29
CA ALA A 310 27.41 8.88 20.37
C ALA A 310 26.77 8.02 19.27
N LEU A 311 25.46 8.15 19.05
CA LEU A 311 24.77 7.41 17.98
C LEU A 311 25.26 7.81 16.59
N ARG A 312 25.51 9.11 16.33
CA ARG A 312 26.02 9.59 15.04
C ARG A 312 27.46 9.14 14.76
N ASP A 313 28.27 8.98 15.81
CA ASP A 313 29.63 8.44 15.71
C ASP A 313 29.58 6.97 15.29
N HIS A 314 28.75 6.17 15.95
CA HIS A 314 28.51 4.76 15.60
C HIS A 314 27.97 4.58 14.17
N LEU A 315 27.02 5.42 13.75
CA LEU A 315 26.46 5.40 12.39
C LEU A 315 27.46 5.85 11.31
N GLY A 316 28.64 6.38 11.67
CA GLY A 316 29.65 6.78 10.70
C GLY A 316 29.23 7.94 9.79
N VAL A 317 28.45 8.90 10.31
CA VAL A 317 27.93 10.05 9.54
C VAL A 317 29.07 10.89 8.97
N VAL A 318 29.19 10.96 7.63
CA VAL A 318 30.32 11.59 6.91
C VAL A 318 30.52 13.05 7.29
N GLU A 319 29.44 13.79 7.52
CA GLU A 319 29.46 15.20 7.91
C GLU A 319 30.25 15.45 9.21
N ARG A 320 30.34 14.47 10.10
CA ARG A 320 31.13 14.54 11.34
C ARG A 320 32.62 14.56 11.02
N ASN A 321 33.08 13.62 10.19
CA ASN A 321 34.49 13.53 9.79
C ASN A 321 34.90 14.73 8.92
N LEU A 322 34.01 15.19 8.03
CA LEU A 322 34.22 16.41 7.24
C LEU A 322 34.38 17.64 8.15
N SER A 323 33.51 17.80 9.16
CA SER A 323 33.59 18.93 10.09
C SER A 323 34.82 18.88 10.99
N ALA A 324 35.21 17.67 11.42
CA ALA A 324 36.42 17.45 12.22
C ALA A 324 37.72 17.45 11.40
N LYS A 325 37.62 17.54 10.07
CA LYS A 325 38.75 17.44 9.12
C LYS A 325 39.54 16.14 9.26
N THR A 326 38.89 15.06 9.68
CA THR A 326 39.51 13.73 9.83
C THR A 326 39.17 12.86 8.62
N TYR A 327 39.66 13.27 7.44
CA TYR A 327 39.40 12.59 6.17
C TYR A 327 39.88 11.13 6.16
N GLU A 328 40.94 10.84 6.92
CA GLU A 328 41.53 9.52 7.06
C GLU A 328 40.51 8.43 7.49
N LYS A 329 39.53 8.83 8.32
CA LYS A 329 38.49 7.96 8.87
C LYS A 329 37.33 7.70 7.89
N ILE A 330 37.31 8.39 6.76
CA ILE A 330 36.25 8.27 5.76
C ILE A 330 36.51 7.03 4.90
N LYS A 331 35.57 6.08 4.95
CA LYS A 331 35.57 4.88 4.11
C LYS A 331 34.70 5.13 2.88
N TYR A 332 35.31 5.41 1.74
CA TYR A 332 34.60 5.79 0.51
C TYR A 332 33.59 4.74 0.04
N ASP A 333 33.90 3.45 0.19
CA ASP A 333 33.02 2.33 -0.19
C ASP A 333 31.69 2.31 0.59
N ARG A 334 31.63 2.95 1.76
CA ARG A 334 30.43 3.00 2.61
C ARG A 334 29.61 4.27 2.43
N ILE A 335 30.07 5.22 1.61
CA ILE A 335 29.37 6.48 1.42
C ILE A 335 28.24 6.29 0.40
N PRO A 336 26.98 6.63 0.76
CA PRO A 336 25.86 6.57 -0.19
C PRO A 336 26.08 7.48 -1.41
N SER A 337 25.65 7.04 -2.60
CA SER A 337 25.77 7.78 -3.88
C SER A 337 25.39 9.26 -3.81
N THR A 338 24.28 9.61 -3.14
CA THR A 338 23.83 11.01 -2.98
C THR A 338 24.81 11.85 -2.15
N ALA A 339 25.36 11.26 -1.08
CA ALA A 339 26.36 11.93 -0.26
C ALA A 339 27.70 12.04 -1.01
N MET A 340 28.06 11.01 -1.77
CA MET A 340 29.25 11.03 -2.63
C MET A 340 29.19 12.21 -3.61
N ASN A 341 28.09 12.34 -4.36
CA ASN A 341 27.91 13.43 -5.32
C ASN A 341 27.96 14.81 -4.64
N LYS A 342 27.32 14.96 -3.48
CA LYS A 342 27.28 16.22 -2.72
C LYS A 342 28.65 16.67 -2.19
N TYR A 343 29.49 15.73 -1.76
CA TYR A 343 30.77 16.01 -1.13
C TYR A 343 31.98 15.76 -2.04
N MET A 344 31.76 15.33 -3.29
CA MET A 344 32.80 15.03 -4.28
C MET A 344 33.80 16.18 -4.42
N ASP A 345 33.34 17.42 -4.59
CA ASP A 345 34.22 18.58 -4.72
C ASP A 345 35.06 18.80 -3.46
N VAL A 346 34.56 18.43 -2.28
CA VAL A 346 35.30 18.53 -1.02
C VAL A 346 36.37 17.43 -0.95
N PHE A 347 36.04 16.21 -1.37
CA PHE A 347 37.00 15.10 -1.41
C PHE A 347 38.14 15.40 -2.41
N LEU A 348 37.81 15.83 -3.63
CA LEU A 348 38.81 16.23 -4.63
C LEU A 348 39.75 17.33 -4.15
N LYS A 349 39.24 18.30 -3.37
CA LYS A 349 40.04 19.43 -2.87
C LYS A 349 40.83 19.15 -1.60
N ARG A 350 40.46 18.13 -0.82
CA ARG A 350 40.96 17.93 0.56
C ARG A 350 41.55 16.55 0.82
N ASP A 351 41.27 15.56 -0.02
CA ASP A 351 41.74 14.17 0.08
C ASP A 351 41.90 13.56 -1.32
N GLU A 352 42.68 14.24 -2.17
CA GLU A 352 42.80 13.96 -3.62
C GLU A 352 43.35 12.55 -3.90
N GLU A 353 44.47 12.17 -3.27
CA GLU A 353 45.17 10.92 -3.58
C GLU A 353 44.32 9.67 -3.27
N ARG A 354 43.73 9.60 -2.07
CA ARG A 354 42.87 8.47 -1.67
C ARG A 354 41.60 8.42 -2.50
N PHE A 355 41.01 9.58 -2.79
CA PHE A 355 39.80 9.65 -3.60
C PHE A 355 40.05 9.24 -5.06
N PHE A 356 41.21 9.62 -5.62
CA PHE A 356 41.62 9.21 -6.96
C PHE A 356 41.84 7.69 -7.03
N ALA A 357 42.57 7.11 -6.08
CA ALA A 357 42.76 5.66 -5.99
C ALA A 357 41.42 4.91 -5.87
N TYR A 358 40.48 5.44 -5.09
CA TYR A 358 39.12 4.91 -5.02
C TYR A 358 38.40 4.98 -6.38
N ALA A 359 38.47 6.12 -7.08
CA ALA A 359 37.86 6.28 -8.40
C ALA A 359 38.43 5.33 -9.46
N GLU A 360 39.74 5.06 -9.42
CA GLU A 360 40.36 4.04 -10.29
C GLU A 360 39.89 2.63 -9.97
N ASN A 361 39.75 2.29 -8.68
CA ASN A 361 39.20 1.01 -8.27
C ASN A 361 37.74 0.84 -8.73
N VAL A 362 36.93 1.91 -8.69
CA VAL A 362 35.55 1.90 -9.22
C VAL A 362 35.54 1.71 -10.73
N ALA A 363 36.38 2.44 -11.46
CA ALA A 363 36.48 2.34 -12.92
C ALA A 363 36.97 0.95 -13.38
N GLY A 364 37.90 0.37 -12.63
CA GLY A 364 38.41 -0.99 -12.86
C GLY A 364 37.49 -2.10 -12.37
N GLY A 365 36.31 -1.78 -11.82
CA GLY A 365 35.35 -2.76 -11.30
C GLY A 365 35.77 -3.46 -9.99
N LYS A 366 36.84 -2.98 -9.34
CA LYS A 366 37.37 -3.53 -8.07
C LYS A 366 36.65 -2.99 -6.83
N ALA A 367 35.96 -1.86 -6.97
CA ALA A 367 35.13 -1.26 -5.93
C ALA A 367 33.76 -0.87 -6.51
N GLN A 368 32.71 -0.88 -5.69
CA GLN A 368 31.38 -0.43 -6.07
C GLN A 368 30.95 0.74 -5.20
N ILE A 369 30.25 1.71 -5.80
CA ILE A 369 29.64 2.82 -5.05
C ILE A 369 28.40 2.28 -4.34
N SER A 370 28.43 2.27 -3.01
CA SER A 370 27.34 1.76 -2.19
C SER A 370 26.11 2.68 -2.20
N GLY A 371 24.94 2.07 -2.24
CA GLY A 371 23.64 2.74 -2.09
C GLY A 371 23.09 3.29 -3.40
N ALA A 372 21.86 2.85 -3.72
CA ALA A 372 20.97 3.31 -4.79
C ALA A 372 21.64 4.08 -5.94
N THR A 373 21.76 3.41 -7.08
CA THR A 373 22.27 3.97 -8.34
C THR A 373 21.68 5.36 -8.57
N LEU A 374 22.53 6.34 -8.85
CA LEU A 374 22.06 7.64 -9.33
C LEU A 374 21.12 7.40 -10.50
N LEU A 375 20.06 8.20 -10.59
CA LEU A 375 19.08 8.00 -11.64
C LEU A 375 19.73 8.23 -13.01
N PRO A 376 19.26 7.53 -14.06
CA PRO A 376 19.72 7.74 -15.43
C PRO A 376 19.80 9.23 -15.79
N SER A 377 18.77 10.02 -15.49
CA SER A 377 18.75 11.43 -15.86
C SER A 377 19.81 12.28 -15.15
N VAL A 378 20.19 11.93 -13.91
CA VAL A 378 21.25 12.63 -13.16
C VAL A 378 22.62 12.35 -13.79
N LEU A 379 22.85 11.10 -14.22
CA LEU A 379 24.06 10.71 -14.96
C LEU A 379 24.11 11.38 -16.33
N VAL A 380 23.01 11.35 -17.09
CA VAL A 380 22.88 11.99 -18.41
C VAL A 380 23.13 13.48 -18.31
N LYS A 381 22.54 14.17 -17.33
CA LYS A 381 22.79 15.60 -17.09
C LYS A 381 24.26 15.87 -16.82
N GLY A 382 24.89 15.08 -15.93
CA GLY A 382 26.32 15.21 -15.66
C GLY A 382 27.19 15.05 -16.93
N ALA A 383 26.82 14.12 -17.81
CA ALA A 383 27.50 13.91 -19.09
C ALA A 383 27.29 15.08 -20.07
N LEU A 384 26.06 15.59 -20.22
CA LEU A 384 25.73 16.71 -21.11
C LEU A 384 26.35 18.03 -20.63
N ASP A 385 26.28 18.32 -19.33
CA ASP A 385 26.91 19.50 -18.72
C ASP A 385 28.42 19.50 -18.99
N SER A 386 29.05 18.31 -18.91
CA SER A 386 30.48 18.11 -19.18
C SER A 386 30.85 18.22 -20.66
N SER A 387 29.91 17.95 -21.58
CA SER A 387 30.10 18.10 -23.04
C SER A 387 29.83 19.53 -23.52
N SER A 388 29.05 20.31 -22.77
CA SER A 388 28.74 21.71 -23.10
C SER A 388 29.95 22.61 -22.82
N ASN A 389 30.54 23.16 -23.88
CA ASN A 389 31.87 23.75 -23.93
C ASN A 389 32.02 25.13 -23.23
N ARG A 390 31.46 25.35 -22.03
CA ARG A 390 31.41 26.67 -21.33
C ARG A 390 32.19 26.82 -20.03
N GLN A 391 32.92 25.81 -19.54
CA GLN A 391 33.86 26.00 -18.41
C GLN A 391 35.22 25.34 -18.63
N LYS A 392 36.14 26.05 -19.32
CA LYS A 392 37.59 25.74 -19.36
C LYS A 392 38.30 26.05 -18.02
N LYS A 393 37.78 25.54 -16.89
CA LYS A 393 38.38 25.74 -15.56
C LYS A 393 38.38 24.51 -14.65
N THR A 394 37.95 23.34 -15.12
CA THR A 394 38.15 22.08 -14.40
C THR A 394 39.52 21.51 -14.77
N SER A 395 40.27 21.00 -13.79
CA SER A 395 41.54 20.32 -14.06
C SER A 395 41.28 19.06 -14.90
N ASN A 396 42.21 18.69 -15.79
CA ASN A 396 42.07 17.47 -16.61
C ASN A 396 41.79 16.22 -15.76
N LEU A 397 42.34 16.14 -14.53
CA LEU A 397 42.08 15.04 -13.61
C LEU A 397 40.63 14.98 -13.12
N GLU A 398 40.03 16.11 -12.74
CA GLU A 398 38.66 16.16 -12.22
C GLU A 398 37.65 15.64 -13.27
N TRP A 399 37.87 15.99 -14.53
CA TRP A 399 37.06 15.51 -15.65
C TRP A 399 37.23 14.00 -15.85
N ILE A 400 38.47 13.50 -15.87
CA ILE A 400 38.75 12.06 -16.03
C ILE A 400 38.07 11.25 -14.91
N VAL A 401 38.16 11.73 -13.66
CA VAL A 401 37.55 11.06 -12.50
C VAL A 401 36.02 11.06 -12.60
N LYS A 402 35.40 12.19 -12.93
CA LYS A 402 33.94 12.31 -13.08
C LYS A 402 33.40 11.41 -14.22
N SER A 403 34.07 11.38 -15.36
CA SER A 403 33.70 10.53 -16.49
C SER A 403 33.83 9.05 -16.15
N LYS A 404 34.95 8.62 -15.55
CA LYS A 404 35.16 7.23 -15.13
C LYS A 404 34.14 6.75 -14.09
N ILE A 405 33.82 7.59 -13.10
CA ILE A 405 32.80 7.29 -12.10
C ILE A 405 31.42 7.12 -12.78
N SER A 406 31.08 8.02 -13.71
CA SER A 406 29.79 7.99 -14.41
C SER A 406 29.66 6.73 -15.29
N ASP A 407 30.70 6.38 -16.04
CA ASP A 407 30.77 5.14 -16.83
C ASP A 407 30.61 3.90 -15.94
N GLY A 408 31.31 3.84 -14.80
CA GLY A 408 31.21 2.73 -13.85
C GLY A 408 29.81 2.61 -13.24
N GLN A 409 29.19 3.73 -12.88
CA GLN A 409 27.81 3.78 -12.38
C GLN A 409 26.80 3.33 -13.43
N TRP A 410 26.95 3.77 -14.68
CA TRP A 410 26.10 3.37 -15.80
C TRP A 410 26.24 1.88 -16.11
N LYS A 411 27.47 1.37 -16.21
CA LYS A 411 27.72 -0.05 -16.46
C LYS A 411 27.11 -0.94 -15.39
N THR A 412 27.23 -0.56 -14.12
CA THR A 412 26.60 -1.28 -13.00
C THR A 412 25.07 -1.25 -13.09
N LEU A 413 24.49 -0.13 -13.56
CA LEU A 413 23.04 -0.02 -13.78
C LEU A 413 22.56 -0.96 -14.88
N VAL A 414 23.19 -0.89 -16.06
CA VAL A 414 22.85 -1.69 -17.24
C VAL A 414 22.99 -3.17 -16.93
N GLN A 415 24.09 -3.58 -16.29
CA GLN A 415 24.32 -4.98 -15.96
C GLN A 415 23.23 -5.51 -15.02
N ARG A 416 22.84 -4.75 -13.99
CA ARG A 416 21.77 -5.15 -13.07
C ARG A 416 20.45 -5.46 -13.79
N ILE A 417 20.11 -4.69 -14.83
CA ILE A 417 18.85 -4.86 -15.57
C ILE A 417 18.97 -5.98 -16.59
N LYS A 418 20.14 -6.18 -17.19
CA LYS A 418 20.41 -7.38 -18.00
C LYS A 418 20.27 -8.64 -17.16
N ASP A 419 20.81 -8.62 -15.94
CA ASP A 419 20.74 -9.75 -15.01
C ASP A 419 19.30 -10.04 -14.53
N SER A 420 18.38 -9.07 -14.61
CA SER A 420 16.96 -9.30 -14.30
C SER A 420 16.16 -9.87 -15.48
N GLY A 421 16.70 -9.86 -16.70
CA GLY A 421 15.98 -10.26 -17.93
C GLY A 421 14.79 -9.35 -18.27
N ALA A 422 14.60 -8.27 -17.51
CA ALA A 422 13.54 -7.31 -17.72
C ALA A 422 13.88 -6.40 -18.93
N LEU A 423 12.88 -6.05 -19.72
CA LEU A 423 12.98 -5.11 -20.86
C LEU A 423 13.76 -5.60 -22.09
N GLU A 424 14.12 -6.89 -22.17
CA GLU A 424 14.85 -7.45 -23.31
C GLU A 424 14.11 -7.33 -24.66
N SER A 425 12.78 -7.38 -24.64
CA SER A 425 11.89 -7.23 -25.81
C SER A 425 11.17 -5.87 -25.83
N SER A 426 11.80 -4.83 -25.30
CA SER A 426 11.22 -3.48 -25.21
C SER A 426 11.91 -2.50 -26.14
N MET A 427 11.17 -1.50 -26.61
CA MET A 427 11.71 -0.40 -27.40
C MET A 427 11.23 0.95 -26.87
N ALA A 428 12.05 1.99 -27.02
CA ALA A 428 11.75 3.34 -26.57
C ALA A 428 11.48 4.28 -27.75
N VAL A 429 10.42 5.09 -27.61
CA VAL A 429 10.20 6.33 -28.36
C VAL A 429 10.71 7.47 -27.48
N CYS A 430 11.77 8.13 -27.93
CA CYS A 430 12.49 9.14 -27.15
C CYS A 430 12.12 10.56 -27.60
N ASP A 431 11.42 11.31 -26.75
CA ASP A 431 11.12 12.73 -26.96
C ASP A 431 12.21 13.64 -26.36
N VAL A 432 12.81 14.46 -27.21
CA VAL A 432 13.77 15.51 -26.84
C VAL A 432 13.37 16.86 -27.43
N SER A 433 12.07 17.08 -27.64
CA SER A 433 11.52 18.33 -28.13
C SER A 433 11.79 19.52 -27.20
N GLY A 434 11.57 20.74 -27.70
CA GLY A 434 11.80 21.98 -26.97
C GLY A 434 11.05 22.08 -25.63
N SER A 435 9.88 21.46 -25.51
CA SER A 435 9.09 21.43 -24.28
C SER A 435 9.71 20.53 -23.22
N MET A 436 10.45 19.47 -23.60
CA MET A 436 11.17 18.55 -22.69
C MET A 436 12.34 19.21 -21.93
N PHE A 437 12.70 20.46 -22.25
CA PHE A 437 13.63 21.26 -21.45
C PHE A 437 13.01 21.80 -20.16
N SER A 438 11.68 21.73 -20.01
CA SER A 438 10.92 22.28 -18.89
C SER A 438 9.88 21.27 -18.38
N PRO A 439 9.59 21.21 -17.07
CA PRO A 439 10.19 21.98 -15.98
C PRO A 439 11.58 21.46 -15.59
N GLN A 440 12.44 22.35 -15.08
CA GLN A 440 13.68 21.92 -14.40
C GLN A 440 13.40 21.46 -12.98
N LEU A 441 13.88 20.27 -12.64
CA LEU A 441 13.80 19.67 -11.30
C LEU A 441 14.85 20.28 -10.36
N GLN A 442 14.73 20.02 -9.05
CA GLN A 442 15.63 20.61 -8.03
C GLN A 442 17.10 20.19 -8.17
N ASP A 443 17.37 19.03 -8.76
CA ASP A 443 18.70 18.55 -9.10
C ASP A 443 19.22 19.14 -10.43
N GLY A 444 18.43 20.02 -11.06
CA GLY A 444 18.68 20.65 -12.35
C GLY A 444 18.49 19.72 -13.54
N THR A 445 17.96 18.50 -13.34
CA THR A 445 17.56 17.63 -14.44
C THR A 445 16.25 18.14 -15.06
N SER A 446 15.91 17.64 -16.25
CA SER A 446 14.70 17.99 -16.99
C SER A 446 14.09 16.71 -17.60
N PRO A 447 12.84 16.76 -18.11
CA PRO A 447 12.21 15.63 -18.78
C PRO A 447 13.10 15.02 -19.88
N MET A 448 13.77 15.86 -20.67
CA MET A 448 14.72 15.43 -21.71
C MET A 448 15.83 14.51 -21.17
N HIS A 449 16.46 14.88 -20.05
CA HIS A 449 17.52 14.05 -19.46
C HIS A 449 17.00 12.66 -19.09
N SER A 450 15.73 12.58 -18.70
CA SER A 450 15.06 11.33 -18.35
C SER A 450 14.70 10.52 -19.59
N ALA A 451 14.16 11.16 -20.63
CA ALA A 451 13.85 10.51 -21.90
C ALA A 451 15.11 9.88 -22.52
N ILE A 452 16.22 10.62 -22.59
CA ILE A 452 17.51 10.11 -23.10
C ILE A 452 18.01 8.96 -22.22
N GLY A 453 18.01 9.15 -20.90
CA GLY A 453 18.54 8.13 -19.97
C GLY A 453 17.75 6.83 -20.01
N LEU A 454 16.42 6.89 -20.03
CA LEU A 454 15.58 5.70 -20.09
C LEU A 454 15.63 5.02 -21.46
N SER A 455 15.64 5.81 -22.53
CA SER A 455 15.76 5.27 -23.89
C SER A 455 17.11 4.58 -24.10
N LEU A 456 18.22 5.20 -23.69
CA LEU A 456 19.54 4.58 -23.77
C LEU A 456 19.63 3.28 -22.97
N LEU A 457 18.98 3.25 -21.80
CA LEU A 457 18.94 2.07 -20.96
C LEU A 457 18.20 0.91 -21.63
N ILE A 458 17.02 1.17 -22.20
CA ILE A 458 16.26 0.18 -22.96
C ILE A 458 17.07 -0.28 -24.18
N SER A 459 17.66 0.63 -24.94
CA SER A 459 18.48 0.29 -26.12
C SER A 459 19.71 -0.57 -25.77
N GLU A 460 20.33 -0.37 -24.61
CA GLU A 460 21.48 -1.19 -24.17
C GLU A 460 21.10 -2.56 -23.63
N VAL A 461 19.91 -2.68 -23.03
CA VAL A 461 19.37 -3.92 -22.46
C VAL A 461 18.70 -4.79 -23.52
N ALA A 462 18.07 -4.19 -24.53
CA ALA A 462 17.38 -4.89 -25.60
C ALA A 462 18.27 -5.92 -26.31
N GLN A 463 17.68 -7.05 -26.68
CA GLN A 463 18.34 -8.10 -27.44
C GLN A 463 18.32 -7.80 -28.95
N PRO A 464 19.23 -8.40 -29.74
CA PRO A 464 19.13 -8.38 -31.20
C PRO A 464 17.75 -8.90 -31.65
N PRO A 465 17.09 -8.30 -32.66
CA PRO A 465 17.60 -7.31 -33.61
C PRO A 465 17.49 -5.84 -33.16
N PHE A 466 16.89 -5.57 -32.00
CA PHE A 466 16.58 -4.21 -31.53
C PHE A 466 17.63 -3.61 -30.60
N GLN A 467 18.71 -4.35 -30.32
CA GLN A 467 19.84 -3.86 -29.54
C GLN A 467 20.42 -2.58 -30.16
N GLY A 468 20.63 -1.56 -29.32
CA GLY A 468 21.12 -0.24 -29.72
C GLY A 468 20.08 0.64 -30.41
N ALA A 469 18.88 0.13 -30.69
CA ALA A 469 17.83 0.86 -31.42
C ALA A 469 16.94 1.71 -30.50
N PHE A 470 16.53 2.88 -30.99
CA PHE A 470 15.45 3.67 -30.42
C PHE A 470 14.71 4.42 -31.53
N ILE A 471 13.47 4.85 -31.24
CA ILE A 471 12.63 5.58 -32.19
C ILE A 471 12.68 7.07 -31.88
N THR A 472 12.89 7.88 -32.90
CA THR A 472 12.87 9.35 -32.81
C THR A 472 11.44 9.88 -32.70
N PHE A 473 11.22 10.87 -31.82
CA PHE A 473 9.96 11.59 -31.71
C PHE A 473 9.86 12.63 -32.86
N SER A 474 9.24 12.22 -33.97
CA SER A 474 9.19 12.95 -35.25
C SER A 474 7.89 12.67 -36.01
N GLU A 475 7.42 13.65 -36.80
CA GLU A 475 6.30 13.50 -37.74
C GLU A 475 6.54 12.32 -38.70
N ARG A 476 7.82 12.11 -39.04
CA ARG A 476 8.32 10.93 -39.75
C ARG A 476 9.21 10.14 -38.78
N PRO A 477 8.64 9.21 -38.00
CA PRO A 477 9.43 8.44 -37.05
C PRO A 477 10.52 7.67 -37.80
N SER A 478 11.69 7.54 -37.18
CA SER A 478 12.81 6.76 -37.71
C SER A 478 13.47 5.94 -36.61
N VAL A 479 13.99 4.76 -36.96
CA VAL A 479 14.82 3.96 -36.04
C VAL A 479 16.25 4.49 -36.10
N ALA A 480 16.71 5.08 -35.01
CA ALA A 480 18.09 5.49 -34.81
C ALA A 480 18.86 4.40 -34.04
N GLN A 481 20.17 4.34 -34.27
CA GLN A 481 21.07 3.33 -33.70
C GLN A 481 22.18 4.01 -32.90
N VAL A 482 22.43 3.51 -31.68
CA VAL A 482 23.50 3.96 -30.80
C VAL A 482 24.64 2.96 -30.82
N ASP A 483 25.86 3.44 -31.04
CA ASP A 483 27.06 2.61 -30.94
C ASP A 483 27.37 2.29 -29.47
N LEU A 484 27.03 1.07 -29.06
CA LEU A 484 27.17 0.61 -27.68
C LEU A 484 28.63 0.41 -27.25
N SER A 485 29.58 0.41 -28.19
CA SER A 485 31.02 0.28 -27.88
C SER A 485 31.63 1.57 -27.30
N LYS A 486 30.93 2.70 -27.40
CA LYS A 486 31.42 4.01 -26.96
C LYS A 486 31.21 4.26 -25.45
N PRO A 487 32.00 5.17 -24.84
CA PRO A 487 31.78 5.64 -23.47
C PRO A 487 30.37 6.21 -23.26
N PHE A 488 29.87 6.19 -22.02
CA PHE A 488 28.52 6.66 -21.70
C PHE A 488 28.27 8.10 -22.18
N SER A 489 29.24 9.00 -22.00
CA SER A 489 29.11 10.39 -22.41
C SER A 489 28.91 10.57 -23.91
N GLU A 490 29.54 9.72 -24.73
CA GLU A 490 29.40 9.77 -26.19
C GLU A 490 28.07 9.18 -26.67
N LYS A 491 27.59 8.11 -26.01
CA LYS A 491 26.26 7.53 -26.28
C LYS A 491 25.15 8.53 -25.99
N VAL A 492 25.26 9.25 -24.86
CA VAL A 492 24.35 10.35 -24.51
C VAL A 492 24.42 11.48 -25.52
N ALA A 493 25.62 11.88 -25.94
CA ALA A 493 25.80 12.92 -26.95
C ALA A 493 25.11 12.54 -28.28
N SER A 494 25.31 11.31 -28.77
CA SER A 494 24.67 10.85 -30.03
C SER A 494 23.15 10.85 -29.93
N MET A 495 22.59 10.43 -28.79
CA MET A 495 21.14 10.45 -28.56
C MET A 495 20.56 11.83 -28.31
N SER A 496 21.37 12.86 -28.05
CA SER A 496 20.88 14.25 -27.97
C SER A 496 20.90 14.96 -29.33
N GLN A 497 21.72 14.46 -30.26
CA GLN A 497 21.99 15.08 -31.56
C GLN A 497 21.26 14.41 -32.75
N ALA A 498 20.43 13.39 -32.50
CA ALA A 498 19.69 12.74 -33.58
C ALA A 498 18.67 13.70 -34.24
N GLU A 499 18.06 13.29 -35.35
CA GLU A 499 17.14 14.15 -36.09
C GLU A 499 15.72 14.09 -35.46
N TRP A 500 15.22 15.22 -34.96
CA TRP A 500 13.94 15.31 -34.22
C TRP A 500 12.95 16.26 -34.91
N GLY A 501 11.68 15.85 -35.03
CA GLY A 501 10.64 16.60 -35.75
C GLY A 501 9.73 17.47 -34.88
N CYS A 502 9.92 17.47 -33.55
CA CYS A 502 9.13 18.21 -32.56
C CYS A 502 7.62 17.87 -32.50
N THR A 503 7.17 16.81 -33.19
CA THR A 503 5.80 16.28 -33.23
C THR A 503 5.91 14.76 -33.45
N THR A 504 4.90 13.92 -33.12
CA THR A 504 4.97 12.46 -33.38
C THR A 504 3.69 11.90 -33.95
N ASN A 505 3.81 11.12 -35.03
CA ASN A 505 2.75 10.30 -35.60
C ASN A 505 2.81 8.87 -35.03
N PHE A 506 2.04 8.59 -33.98
CA PHE A 506 2.02 7.25 -33.36
C PHE A 506 1.53 6.16 -34.31
N THR A 507 0.53 6.46 -35.13
CA THR A 507 0.05 5.51 -36.15
C THR A 507 1.20 5.10 -37.07
N GLY A 508 2.05 6.05 -37.49
CA GLY A 508 3.23 5.77 -38.31
C GLY A 508 4.31 4.95 -37.60
N VAL A 509 4.46 5.05 -36.27
CA VAL A 509 5.37 4.18 -35.52
C VAL A 509 4.99 2.71 -35.67
N PHE A 510 3.70 2.39 -35.56
CA PHE A 510 3.22 1.02 -35.66
C PHE A 510 3.07 0.54 -37.10
N GLU A 511 2.46 1.36 -37.96
CA GLU A 511 2.09 0.97 -39.33
C GLU A 511 3.23 1.11 -40.33
N ASP A 512 4.08 2.14 -40.19
CA ASP A 512 5.10 2.48 -41.18
C ASP A 512 6.52 2.08 -40.74
N LEU A 513 6.74 1.83 -39.44
CA LEU A 513 8.07 1.53 -38.88
C LEU A 513 8.20 0.09 -38.39
N ILE A 514 7.49 -0.27 -37.31
CA ILE A 514 7.66 -1.56 -36.63
C ILE A 514 7.13 -2.70 -37.49
N LEU A 515 5.90 -2.59 -38.00
CA LEU A 515 5.27 -3.67 -38.77
C LEU A 515 6.00 -3.97 -40.09
N PRO A 516 6.39 -2.99 -40.92
CA PRO A 516 7.14 -3.25 -42.14
C PRO A 516 8.55 -3.77 -41.86
N MET A 517 9.21 -3.32 -40.78
CA MET A 517 10.51 -3.85 -40.37
C MET A 517 10.40 -5.33 -39.97
N ALA A 518 9.37 -5.69 -39.20
CA ALA A 518 9.11 -7.07 -38.81
C ALA A 518 8.87 -7.98 -40.02
N GLN A 519 8.03 -7.53 -40.97
CA GLN A 519 7.75 -8.26 -42.20
C GLN A 519 8.98 -8.39 -43.11
N LYS A 520 9.76 -7.31 -43.28
CA LYS A 520 10.97 -7.30 -44.12
C LYS A 520 12.04 -8.24 -43.60
N HIS A 521 12.20 -8.32 -42.29
CA HIS A 521 13.20 -9.18 -41.65
C HIS A 521 12.67 -10.57 -41.29
N ASN A 522 11.40 -10.85 -41.59
CA ASN A 522 10.71 -12.11 -41.29
C ASN A 522 10.91 -12.54 -39.83
N LEU A 523 10.68 -11.59 -38.90
CA LEU A 523 10.85 -11.80 -37.47
C LEU A 523 9.86 -12.85 -36.98
N LYS A 524 10.27 -13.67 -36.02
CA LYS A 524 9.33 -14.53 -35.31
C LYS A 524 8.58 -13.70 -34.27
N GLN A 525 7.39 -14.16 -33.88
CA GLN A 525 6.62 -13.52 -32.80
C GLN A 525 7.41 -13.45 -31.48
N GLU A 526 8.28 -14.43 -31.19
CA GLU A 526 9.15 -14.43 -30.01
C GLU A 526 10.19 -13.31 -30.00
N ASP A 527 10.67 -12.92 -31.18
CA ASP A 527 11.69 -11.89 -31.38
C ASP A 527 11.08 -10.49 -31.52
N MET A 528 9.75 -10.37 -31.56
CA MET A 528 9.05 -9.10 -31.70
C MET A 528 9.07 -8.27 -30.42
N ILE A 529 8.94 -6.95 -30.60
CA ILE A 529 8.80 -6.01 -29.48
C ILE A 529 7.50 -6.34 -28.75
N LYS A 530 7.59 -6.63 -27.45
CA LYS A 530 6.43 -6.90 -26.59
C LYS A 530 5.87 -5.63 -25.96
N ARG A 531 6.72 -4.64 -25.73
CA ARG A 531 6.37 -3.36 -25.08
C ARG A 531 7.02 -2.16 -25.74
N LEU A 532 6.22 -1.13 -25.99
CA LEU A 532 6.69 0.15 -26.50
C LEU A 532 6.56 1.23 -25.41
N PHE A 533 7.68 1.83 -25.03
CA PHE A 533 7.75 2.91 -24.06
C PHE A 533 7.77 4.25 -24.75
N VAL A 534 6.83 5.11 -24.40
CA VAL A 534 6.74 6.47 -24.92
C VAL A 534 7.17 7.43 -23.82
N PHE A 535 8.39 7.95 -23.93
CA PHE A 535 8.96 8.91 -22.99
C PHE A 535 8.77 10.33 -23.52
N SER A 536 7.74 11.03 -23.07
CA SER A 536 7.38 12.37 -23.56
C SER A 536 6.67 13.19 -22.48
N ASP A 537 6.42 14.47 -22.76
CA ASP A 537 5.57 15.35 -21.95
C ASP A 537 4.06 15.18 -22.24
N MET A 538 3.72 14.22 -23.11
CA MET A 538 2.36 13.89 -23.55
C MET A 538 1.67 15.04 -24.31
N GLN A 539 2.43 15.99 -24.87
CA GLN A 539 1.90 17.06 -25.72
C GLN A 539 1.82 16.62 -27.19
N PHE A 540 0.91 15.68 -27.47
CA PHE A 540 0.72 15.17 -28.82
C PHE A 540 0.06 16.21 -29.74
N ASN A 541 0.39 16.11 -31.02
CA ASN A 541 -0.22 16.88 -32.10
C ASN A 541 -1.23 16.00 -32.85
N GLU A 542 -2.24 16.64 -33.42
CA GLU A 542 -3.34 16.05 -34.17
C GLU A 542 -2.93 14.84 -35.04
N ALA A 543 -3.31 13.64 -34.59
CA ALA A 543 -3.13 12.43 -35.36
C ALA A 543 -4.27 12.28 -36.38
N THR A 544 -4.02 12.78 -37.60
CA THR A 544 -4.74 12.57 -38.88
C THR A 544 -6.04 13.36 -39.17
N GLU A 545 -5.97 14.19 -40.21
CA GLU A 545 -7.13 14.61 -41.03
C GLU A 545 -7.71 13.37 -41.74
N GLY A 546 -8.83 12.82 -41.24
CA GLY A 546 -9.38 11.60 -41.81
C GLY A 546 -10.75 11.22 -41.29
N SER A 547 -11.78 11.90 -41.80
CA SER A 547 -13.20 11.61 -41.57
C SER A 547 -13.61 10.15 -41.83
N LYS A 548 -13.54 9.27 -40.82
CA LYS A 548 -14.43 8.10 -40.69
C LYS A 548 -14.80 7.85 -39.23
N LYS A 549 -15.99 8.34 -38.86
CA LYS A 549 -16.75 7.89 -37.68
C LYS A 549 -16.96 6.37 -37.79
N TRP A 550 -16.19 5.55 -37.06
CA TRP A 550 -16.67 4.48 -36.16
C TRP A 550 -15.58 3.50 -35.65
N GLU A 551 -14.30 3.63 -36.01
CA GLU A 551 -13.20 2.81 -35.46
C GLU A 551 -12.09 3.69 -34.88
N THR A 552 -11.59 3.37 -33.68
CA THR A 552 -10.47 4.09 -33.07
C THR A 552 -9.15 3.72 -33.77
N SER A 553 -8.16 4.61 -33.81
CA SER A 553 -6.85 4.34 -34.41
C SER A 553 -6.20 3.07 -33.84
N TYR A 554 -6.45 2.76 -32.57
CA TYR A 554 -6.03 1.53 -31.90
C TYR A 554 -6.62 0.26 -32.53
N GLN A 555 -7.92 0.23 -32.82
CA GLN A 555 -8.59 -0.93 -33.44
C GLN A 555 -8.02 -1.24 -34.83
N ARG A 556 -7.70 -0.19 -35.60
CA ARG A 556 -7.07 -0.31 -36.93
C ARG A 556 -5.67 -0.92 -36.84
N ILE A 557 -4.84 -0.43 -35.93
CA ILE A 557 -3.48 -0.92 -35.74
C ILE A 557 -3.52 -2.38 -35.26
N ALA A 558 -4.37 -2.70 -34.28
CA ALA A 558 -4.56 -4.07 -33.79
C ALA A 558 -4.98 -5.05 -34.90
N ALA A 559 -5.87 -4.62 -35.80
CA ALA A 559 -6.29 -5.43 -36.95
C ALA A 559 -5.13 -5.69 -37.93
N LYS A 560 -4.34 -4.67 -38.26
CA LYS A 560 -3.16 -4.81 -39.15
C LYS A 560 -2.09 -5.75 -38.58
N TYR A 561 -1.82 -5.67 -37.29
CA TYR A 561 -0.88 -6.56 -36.62
C TYR A 561 -1.37 -8.01 -36.65
N LYS A 562 -2.66 -8.22 -36.33
CA LYS A 562 -3.28 -9.53 -36.38
C LYS A 562 -3.28 -10.14 -37.79
N GLU A 563 -3.51 -9.34 -38.82
CA GLU A 563 -3.44 -9.78 -40.23
C GLU A 563 -2.01 -10.18 -40.63
N ALA A 564 -1.00 -9.47 -40.12
CA ALA A 564 0.41 -9.80 -40.34
C ALA A 564 0.92 -10.97 -39.51
N GLY A 565 0.08 -11.56 -38.63
CA GLY A 565 0.46 -12.68 -37.77
C GLY A 565 1.25 -12.27 -36.52
N TYR A 566 1.22 -10.99 -36.13
CA TYR A 566 1.89 -10.47 -34.95
C TYR A 566 0.91 -9.99 -33.89
N GLU A 567 1.30 -10.10 -32.61
CA GLU A 567 0.55 -9.46 -31.52
C GLU A 567 0.93 -7.99 -31.42
N LEU A 568 -0.05 -7.16 -31.03
CA LEU A 568 0.20 -5.73 -30.82
C LEU A 568 1.03 -5.54 -29.55
N PRO A 569 2.14 -4.78 -29.59
CA PRO A 569 2.90 -4.47 -28.39
C PRO A 569 2.06 -3.68 -27.38
N GLU A 570 2.26 -3.90 -26.09
CA GLU A 570 1.64 -3.06 -25.04
C GLU A 570 2.24 -1.64 -25.09
N LEU A 571 1.39 -0.61 -24.97
CA LEU A 571 1.81 0.78 -24.98
C LEU A 571 1.93 1.32 -23.56
N VAL A 572 3.12 1.77 -23.20
CA VAL A 572 3.38 2.44 -21.94
C VAL A 572 3.64 3.92 -22.20
N PHE A 573 2.69 4.76 -21.83
CA PHE A 573 2.83 6.21 -21.89
C PHE A 573 3.41 6.74 -20.59
N TRP A 574 4.63 7.27 -20.65
CA TRP A 574 5.30 7.84 -19.50
C TRP A 574 5.41 9.36 -19.62
N ASN A 575 4.57 10.07 -18.87
CA ASN A 575 4.65 11.52 -18.76
C ASN A 575 5.82 11.94 -17.87
N LEU A 576 6.84 12.56 -18.48
CA LEU A 576 8.06 13.01 -17.81
C LEU A 576 8.02 14.48 -17.37
N ALA A 577 7.21 15.33 -18.01
CA ALA A 577 7.10 16.76 -17.70
C ALA A 577 5.99 17.08 -16.68
N GLY A 578 5.05 16.15 -16.54
CA GLY A 578 3.91 16.26 -15.65
C GLY A 578 2.80 17.16 -16.18
N GLY A 579 1.85 17.53 -15.31
CA GLY A 579 0.75 18.44 -15.66
C GLY A 579 1.17 19.91 -15.75
N ARG A 580 0.48 20.74 -16.56
CA ARG A 580 0.66 22.21 -16.58
C ARG A 580 -0.58 22.89 -16.02
N GLY A 581 -0.64 23.14 -14.71
CA GLY A 581 -1.67 23.95 -14.03
C GLY A 581 -3.12 23.41 -14.08
N GLU A 582 -3.62 23.05 -15.26
CA GLU A 582 -4.97 22.56 -15.57
C GLU A 582 -5.08 21.02 -15.52
N GLY A 583 -3.96 20.31 -15.38
CA GLY A 583 -3.87 18.84 -15.32
C GLY A 583 -2.84 18.29 -16.30
N ALA A 584 -2.53 16.99 -16.20
CA ALA A 584 -1.73 16.29 -17.20
C ALA A 584 -2.64 15.71 -18.28
N PRO A 585 -2.32 15.87 -19.59
CA PRO A 585 -3.08 15.24 -20.66
C PRO A 585 -3.01 13.71 -20.52
N LYS A 586 -4.16 13.08 -20.78
CA LYS A 586 -4.36 11.62 -20.67
C LYS A 586 -4.67 11.08 -22.06
N PRO A 587 -3.71 10.44 -22.74
CA PRO A 587 -3.91 9.93 -24.10
C PRO A 587 -4.87 8.75 -24.16
N VAL A 588 -5.04 8.04 -23.06
CA VAL A 588 -5.85 6.82 -22.96
C VAL A 588 -6.74 6.88 -21.71
N THR A 589 -7.80 6.08 -21.73
CA THR A 589 -8.76 5.91 -20.64
C THR A 589 -8.69 4.50 -20.04
N VAL A 590 -9.38 4.27 -18.92
CA VAL A 590 -9.47 2.94 -18.28
C VAL A 590 -10.12 1.90 -19.21
N ASP A 591 -10.83 2.34 -20.25
CA ASP A 591 -11.52 1.49 -21.21
C ASP A 591 -10.58 0.97 -22.34
N ASP A 592 -9.34 1.47 -22.43
CA ASP A 592 -8.37 1.15 -23.50
C ASP A 592 -7.39 0.03 -23.07
N ASN A 593 -7.76 -1.22 -23.34
CA ASN A 593 -6.95 -2.41 -22.99
C ASN A 593 -5.54 -2.38 -23.63
N GLY A 594 -4.55 -2.95 -22.94
CA GLY A 594 -3.16 -3.04 -23.43
C GLY A 594 -2.41 -1.70 -23.43
N THR A 595 -2.89 -0.74 -22.62
CA THR A 595 -2.25 0.57 -22.43
C THR A 595 -2.02 0.85 -20.96
N SER A 596 -0.89 1.48 -20.64
CA SER A 596 -0.46 1.80 -19.28
C SER A 596 -0.08 3.29 -19.18
N LEU A 597 -0.62 3.99 -18.19
CA LEU A 597 -0.28 5.39 -17.88
C LEU A 597 0.70 5.47 -16.70
N VAL A 598 1.84 6.08 -16.94
CA VAL A 598 2.88 6.32 -15.93
C VAL A 598 3.11 7.81 -15.81
N SER A 599 3.06 8.35 -14.59
CA SER A 599 3.34 9.76 -14.35
C SER A 599 4.44 10.00 -13.35
N GLY A 600 5.20 11.04 -13.65
CA GLY A 600 6.16 11.63 -12.75
C GLY A 600 7.51 10.93 -12.75
N TYR A 601 8.45 11.64 -12.14
CA TYR A 601 9.84 11.27 -12.04
C TYR A 601 10.09 10.56 -10.69
N SER A 602 9.68 9.29 -10.59
CA SER A 602 9.70 8.49 -9.37
C SER A 602 10.82 7.44 -9.39
N GLN A 603 11.74 7.47 -8.41
CA GLN A 603 12.76 6.40 -8.26
C GLN A 603 12.13 5.03 -7.96
N GLY A 604 11.03 5.00 -7.22
CA GLY A 604 10.32 3.76 -6.89
C GLY A 604 9.62 3.16 -8.10
N MET A 605 8.94 4.00 -8.90
CA MET A 605 8.32 3.58 -10.16
C MET A 605 9.38 3.13 -11.16
N LEU A 606 10.50 3.85 -11.23
CA LEU A 606 11.65 3.45 -12.01
C LEU A 606 12.22 2.12 -11.52
N LYS A 607 12.32 1.89 -10.21
CA LYS A 607 12.79 0.61 -9.67
C LYS A 607 11.84 -0.54 -10.00
N VAL A 608 10.53 -0.37 -9.82
CA VAL A 608 9.51 -1.37 -10.22
C VAL A 608 9.67 -1.68 -11.71
N PHE A 609 9.77 -0.63 -12.52
CA PHE A 609 9.99 -0.72 -13.95
C PHE A 609 11.30 -1.43 -14.34
N LEU A 610 12.41 -1.15 -13.65
CA LEU A 610 13.74 -1.71 -13.94
C LEU A 610 13.92 -3.13 -13.39
N ASP A 611 13.31 -3.45 -12.25
CA ASP A 611 13.42 -4.77 -11.61
C ASP A 611 12.41 -5.77 -12.18
N GLY A 612 11.26 -5.32 -12.71
CA GLY A 612 10.20 -6.20 -13.23
C GLY A 612 9.87 -6.05 -14.71
N GLY A 613 10.46 -5.07 -15.40
CA GLY A 613 10.21 -4.82 -16.82
C GLY A 613 8.82 -4.30 -17.16
N GLY A 614 7.94 -4.17 -16.16
CA GLY A 614 6.56 -3.73 -16.23
C GLY A 614 6.06 -3.21 -14.88
N PHE A 615 4.82 -2.76 -14.83
CA PHE A 615 4.14 -2.33 -13.60
C PHE A 615 3.30 -3.44 -12.96
N GLU A 616 3.27 -4.60 -13.60
CA GLU A 616 2.81 -5.86 -13.06
C GLU A 616 4.04 -6.61 -12.53
N GLU A 617 3.95 -7.22 -11.35
CA GLU A 617 5.03 -8.03 -10.81
C GLU A 617 5.35 -9.16 -11.79
N PRO A 618 6.63 -9.41 -12.15
CA PRO A 618 6.97 -10.61 -12.89
C PRO A 618 6.52 -11.80 -12.06
N GLU A 619 5.61 -12.59 -12.62
CA GLU A 619 5.38 -13.96 -12.18
C GLU A 619 6.70 -14.71 -12.41
N GLU A 620 7.58 -14.78 -11.41
CA GLU A 620 8.74 -15.66 -11.45
C GLU A 620 8.19 -17.10 -11.52
N GLU A 621 8.16 -17.67 -12.73
CA GLU A 621 7.95 -19.09 -12.96
C GLU A 621 9.12 -19.86 -12.35
N GLU A 622 9.01 -20.25 -11.07
CA GLU A 622 9.93 -21.22 -10.49
C GLU A 622 9.61 -22.61 -11.08
N ASP A 623 10.38 -23.03 -12.08
CA ASP A 623 10.40 -24.41 -12.57
C ASP A 623 10.84 -25.35 -11.44
N ALA A 624 9.88 -25.99 -10.77
CA ALA A 624 10.17 -27.03 -9.79
C ALA A 624 10.56 -28.34 -10.50
N VAL A 625 11.85 -28.66 -10.45
CA VAL A 625 12.37 -29.96 -10.89
C VAL A 625 12.04 -31.00 -9.82
N VAL A 626 11.07 -31.88 -10.07
CA VAL A 626 10.77 -33.02 -9.19
C VAL A 626 11.52 -34.25 -9.68
N VAL A 627 12.33 -34.81 -8.78
CA VAL A 627 13.03 -36.08 -8.98
C VAL A 627 12.15 -37.21 -8.43
N GLN A 628 11.67 -38.11 -9.28
CA GLN A 628 10.97 -39.33 -8.84
C GLN A 628 11.92 -40.53 -8.88
N VAL A 629 11.96 -41.27 -7.79
CA VAL A 629 12.59 -42.59 -7.70
C VAL A 629 11.48 -43.63 -7.78
N THR A 630 11.56 -44.52 -8.75
CA THR A 630 10.61 -45.64 -8.89
C THR A 630 10.94 -46.76 -7.89
N GLU A 631 10.01 -47.67 -7.62
CA GLU A 631 10.18 -48.76 -6.62
C GLU A 631 11.39 -49.69 -6.88
N ASP A 632 11.98 -49.64 -8.07
CA ASP A 632 13.18 -50.40 -8.44
C ASP A 632 14.50 -49.61 -8.31
N GLY A 633 14.47 -48.35 -7.83
CA GLY A 633 15.65 -47.56 -7.46
C GLY A 633 16.24 -46.66 -8.54
N ASP A 634 15.64 -46.57 -9.74
CA ASP A 634 16.09 -45.65 -10.78
C ASP A 634 15.42 -44.26 -10.70
N VAL A 635 16.23 -43.23 -10.95
CA VAL A 635 15.90 -41.81 -10.80
C VAL A 635 15.49 -41.21 -12.14
N GLN A 636 14.24 -40.74 -12.29
CA GLN A 636 13.80 -39.96 -13.44
C GLN A 636 13.42 -38.52 -13.04
N VAL A 637 13.85 -37.57 -13.86
CA VAL A 637 13.58 -36.13 -13.72
C VAL A 637 12.41 -35.78 -14.63
N VAL A 638 11.31 -35.29 -14.06
CA VAL A 638 10.13 -34.85 -14.83
C VAL A 638 9.79 -33.41 -14.46
N ALA A 639 9.81 -32.52 -15.45
CA ALA A 639 9.37 -31.13 -15.32
C ALA A 639 7.84 -31.07 -15.44
N THR A 640 7.16 -30.41 -14.50
CA THR A 640 5.71 -30.12 -14.58
C THR A 640 5.46 -28.65 -14.29
N THR A 641 4.79 -27.97 -15.21
CA THR A 641 4.39 -26.57 -15.12
C THR A 641 3.16 -26.41 -14.23
N LYS A 642 3.20 -25.49 -13.26
CA LYS A 642 2.03 -25.11 -12.42
C LYS A 642 1.38 -23.83 -12.95
N ALA A 643 0.05 -23.83 -12.99
CA ALA A 643 -0.74 -22.67 -13.39
C ALA A 643 -0.97 -21.66 -12.23
N LYS A 644 -1.08 -20.39 -12.63
CA LYS A 644 -1.24 -19.11 -11.91
C LYS A 644 -1.98 -19.13 -10.55
N THR A 645 -1.51 -18.29 -9.64
CA THR A 645 -2.21 -17.94 -8.38
C THR A 645 -2.38 -16.43 -8.19
N ASP A 646 -3.62 -16.05 -7.85
CA ASP A 646 -4.13 -14.70 -7.57
C ASP A 646 -3.47 -14.02 -6.33
N PRO A 647 -3.08 -12.73 -6.40
CA PRO A 647 -2.43 -11.97 -5.32
C PRO A 647 -3.27 -11.70 -4.06
N LEU A 648 -4.49 -12.22 -3.94
CA LEU A 648 -5.32 -12.16 -2.72
C LEU A 648 -5.14 -13.33 -1.73
N LYS A 649 -4.12 -14.18 -1.89
CA LYS A 649 -3.85 -15.23 -0.91
C LYS A 649 -3.36 -14.67 0.43
N LEU A 650 -4.28 -14.58 1.39
CA LEU A 650 -3.94 -14.62 2.81
C LEU A 650 -3.14 -15.90 3.08
N ASP A 651 -1.86 -15.73 3.42
CA ASP A 651 -1.02 -16.80 3.93
C ASP A 651 -1.67 -17.39 5.19
N ASN A 652 -2.33 -18.53 5.02
CA ASN A 652 -3.00 -19.26 6.09
C ASN A 652 -1.98 -20.16 6.80
N ASN A 653 -0.91 -19.56 7.33
CA ASN A 653 0.07 -20.26 8.15
C ASN A 653 -0.49 -20.48 9.57
N VAL A 654 -1.57 -21.26 9.65
CA VAL A 654 -2.19 -21.67 10.91
C VAL A 654 -1.34 -22.80 11.50
N LYS A 655 -0.52 -22.47 12.50
CA LYS A 655 0.11 -23.51 13.33
C LYS A 655 -0.96 -24.19 14.18
N LEU A 656 -1.03 -25.52 14.07
CA LEU A 656 -1.94 -26.37 14.85
C LEU A 656 -1.43 -26.45 16.30
N ILE A 657 -2.32 -26.20 17.27
CA ILE A 657 -1.99 -26.08 18.70
C ILE A 657 -2.42 -27.35 19.48
N ASP A 658 -3.34 -28.17 18.96
CA ASP A 658 -3.83 -29.37 19.65
C ASP A 658 -4.08 -30.55 18.68
N PRO A 659 -3.23 -31.59 18.68
CA PRO A 659 -3.31 -32.70 17.72
C PRO A 659 -4.55 -33.61 17.87
N LYS A 660 -5.33 -33.53 18.97
CA LYS A 660 -6.57 -34.32 19.12
C LYS A 660 -7.83 -33.57 18.69
N ARG A 661 -7.87 -32.24 18.86
CA ARG A 661 -9.02 -31.40 18.49
C ARG A 661 -8.93 -30.85 17.07
N ASP A 662 -7.71 -30.65 16.57
CA ASP A 662 -7.46 -30.18 15.21
C ASP A 662 -7.58 -31.28 14.16
N ALA A 663 -7.64 -32.55 14.57
CA ALA A 663 -7.85 -33.70 13.69
C ALA A 663 -9.16 -33.60 12.86
N LEU A 664 -10.14 -32.83 13.34
CA LEU A 664 -11.41 -32.57 12.63
C LEU A 664 -11.28 -31.61 11.43
N TYR A 665 -10.19 -30.85 11.36
CA TYR A 665 -9.87 -29.95 10.23
C TYR A 665 -8.86 -30.58 9.28
N ILE A 666 -8.36 -31.78 9.60
CA ILE A 666 -7.49 -32.55 8.71
C ILE A 666 -8.39 -33.34 7.79
N HIS A 667 -8.39 -32.95 6.52
CA HIS A 667 -9.09 -33.69 5.48
C HIS A 667 -8.32 -34.99 5.19
N ASP A 668 -9.01 -36.14 5.30
CA ASP A 668 -8.49 -37.45 4.93
C ASP A 668 -9.22 -37.95 3.67
N PRO A 669 -8.60 -37.82 2.47
CA PRO A 669 -9.21 -38.24 1.22
C PRO A 669 -9.50 -39.74 1.15
N ALA A 670 -8.75 -40.57 1.88
CA ALA A 670 -8.94 -42.02 1.86
C ALA A 670 -10.20 -42.42 2.65
N ALA A 671 -10.38 -41.83 3.84
CA ALA A 671 -11.57 -42.05 4.65
C ALA A 671 -12.84 -41.52 3.99
N GLU A 672 -12.79 -40.36 3.31
CA GLU A 672 -13.93 -39.82 2.56
C GLU A 672 -14.29 -40.72 1.36
N LYS A 673 -13.29 -41.23 0.64
CA LYS A 673 -13.50 -42.16 -0.48
C LYS A 673 -14.16 -43.46 0.00
N GLU A 674 -13.69 -44.05 1.09
CA GLU A 674 -14.28 -45.26 1.67
C GLU A 674 -15.74 -45.02 2.12
N LEU A 675 -16.04 -43.86 2.70
CA LEU A 675 -17.38 -43.49 3.10
C LEU A 675 -18.31 -43.27 1.89
N THR A 676 -17.79 -42.66 0.82
CA THR A 676 -18.51 -42.42 -0.43
C THR A 676 -18.76 -43.70 -1.22
N ASP A 677 -17.85 -44.67 -1.14
CA ASP A 677 -18.01 -45.99 -1.76
C ASP A 677 -19.00 -46.87 -0.98
N SER A 678 -18.95 -46.82 0.35
CA SER A 678 -19.81 -47.65 1.23
C SER A 678 -21.26 -47.13 1.39
N LYS A 679 -21.49 -45.83 1.20
CA LYS A 679 -22.82 -45.15 1.24
C LYS A 679 -23.75 -45.64 2.38
N PRO A 680 -23.32 -45.60 3.65
CA PRO A 680 -24.09 -46.17 4.77
C PRO A 680 -25.47 -45.52 4.96
N TRP A 681 -25.64 -44.25 4.58
CA TRP A 681 -26.92 -43.53 4.62
C TRP A 681 -27.99 -44.07 3.66
N LYS A 682 -27.63 -44.92 2.68
CA LYS A 682 -28.62 -45.65 1.88
C LYS A 682 -29.28 -46.79 2.65
N LYS A 683 -28.61 -47.31 3.69
CA LYS A 683 -29.11 -48.41 4.55
C LYS A 683 -29.92 -47.87 5.74
N ASP A 684 -29.53 -46.72 6.27
CA ASP A 684 -30.24 -46.02 7.36
C ASP A 684 -30.61 -44.60 6.92
N ILE A 685 -31.91 -44.35 6.78
CA ILE A 685 -32.45 -43.05 6.36
C ILE A 685 -32.19 -41.93 7.39
N ASN A 686 -32.00 -42.31 8.66
CA ASN A 686 -31.73 -41.42 9.78
C ASN A 686 -30.25 -41.45 10.19
N TRP A 687 -29.37 -41.87 9.28
CA TRP A 687 -27.92 -41.94 9.51
C TRP A 687 -27.33 -40.59 9.95
N PHE A 688 -27.77 -39.49 9.30
CA PHE A 688 -27.33 -38.14 9.64
C PHE A 688 -28.17 -37.56 10.80
N LYS A 689 -27.56 -37.48 11.99
CA LYS A 689 -28.22 -36.96 13.21
C LYS A 689 -27.66 -35.62 13.69
N HIS A 690 -26.46 -35.26 13.24
CA HIS A 690 -25.74 -34.08 13.67
C HIS A 690 -25.15 -33.35 12.47
N VAL A 691 -25.28 -32.03 12.46
CA VAL A 691 -24.67 -31.15 11.46
C VAL A 691 -23.68 -30.25 12.18
N ARG A 692 -22.44 -30.17 11.67
CA ARG A 692 -21.41 -29.27 12.19
C ARG A 692 -21.08 -28.26 11.11
N ILE A 693 -21.27 -26.98 11.42
CA ILE A 693 -21.02 -25.86 10.51
C ILE A 693 -19.83 -25.08 11.07
N SER A 694 -18.83 -24.80 10.24
CA SER A 694 -17.68 -24.01 10.68
C SER A 694 -18.09 -22.56 10.93
N ALA A 695 -17.43 -21.88 11.88
CA ALA A 695 -17.72 -20.48 12.17
C ALA A 695 -17.47 -19.56 10.95
N VAL A 696 -16.47 -19.89 10.12
CA VAL A 696 -16.17 -19.16 8.87
C VAL A 696 -17.29 -19.34 7.85
N ALA A 697 -17.82 -20.56 7.68
CA ALA A 697 -18.97 -20.80 6.83
C ALA A 697 -20.19 -20.04 7.34
N LEU A 698 -20.43 -20.02 8.65
CA LEU A 698 -21.56 -19.29 9.25
C LEU A 698 -21.55 -17.79 8.93
N ILE A 699 -20.37 -17.17 8.89
CA ILE A 699 -20.22 -15.75 8.56
C ILE A 699 -20.42 -15.53 7.05
N LYS A 700 -19.90 -16.42 6.20
CA LYS A 700 -19.98 -16.28 4.73
C LYS A 700 -21.36 -16.62 4.16
N MET A 701 -22.16 -17.44 4.85
CA MET A 701 -23.51 -17.82 4.41
C MET A 701 -24.54 -16.67 4.46
N ALA A 702 -24.15 -15.45 4.82
CA ALA A 702 -25.00 -14.28 4.67
C ALA A 702 -24.96 -13.71 3.24
N ASP A 703 -23.90 -14.00 2.47
CA ASP A 703 -23.57 -13.33 1.20
C ASP A 703 -23.11 -14.35 0.14
N ALA A 704 -23.99 -14.92 -0.71
CA ALA A 704 -23.61 -15.39 -2.05
C ALA A 704 -24.79 -15.85 -2.94
N ASN A 705 -24.60 -15.71 -4.26
CA ASN A 705 -25.04 -16.67 -5.28
C ASN A 705 -24.05 -16.69 -6.48
N GLU A 706 -23.98 -17.87 -7.12
CA GLU A 706 -23.25 -18.28 -8.36
C GLU A 706 -21.72 -18.45 -8.29
N TYR A 707 -21.26 -19.61 -7.79
CA TYR A 707 -19.84 -20.00 -7.82
C TYR A 707 -19.62 -21.49 -7.47
N LEU A 708 -20.12 -22.48 -8.24
CA LEU A 708 -19.99 -23.91 -7.85
C LEU A 708 -18.94 -24.70 -8.65
N ILE A 709 -18.92 -24.58 -9.98
CA ILE A 709 -18.03 -25.38 -10.84
C ILE A 709 -16.60 -24.82 -10.80
N GLU A 710 -16.44 -23.53 -11.12
CA GLU A 710 -15.15 -22.82 -11.05
C GLU A 710 -14.54 -22.87 -9.64
N TYR A 711 -15.39 -22.82 -8.60
CA TYR A 711 -14.93 -22.95 -7.22
C TYR A 711 -14.32 -24.30 -6.91
N THR A 712 -14.96 -25.39 -7.37
CA THR A 712 -14.50 -26.74 -7.06
C THR A 712 -13.18 -27.03 -7.78
N GLU A 713 -13.04 -26.55 -9.02
CA GLU A 713 -11.80 -26.65 -9.80
C GLU A 713 -10.68 -25.79 -9.17
N ALA A 714 -10.97 -24.54 -8.81
CA ALA A 714 -10.02 -23.66 -8.13
C ALA A 714 -9.62 -24.17 -6.74
N SER A 715 -10.54 -24.76 -5.98
CA SER A 715 -10.27 -25.32 -4.65
C SER A 715 -9.35 -26.53 -4.74
N ARG A 716 -9.60 -27.44 -5.69
CA ARG A 716 -8.73 -28.60 -5.94
C ARG A 716 -7.33 -28.18 -6.41
N ALA A 717 -7.23 -27.14 -7.24
CA ALA A 717 -5.94 -26.58 -7.66
C ALA A 717 -5.13 -26.01 -6.47
N GLN A 718 -5.79 -25.65 -5.36
CA GLN A 718 -5.16 -25.17 -4.13
C GLN A 718 -4.92 -26.28 -3.09
N GLY A 719 -5.11 -27.56 -3.45
CA GLY A 719 -4.89 -28.69 -2.55
C GLY A 719 -6.04 -28.96 -1.57
N ARG A 720 -7.22 -28.34 -1.79
CA ARG A 720 -8.45 -28.60 -1.03
C ARG A 720 -9.35 -29.55 -1.83
N THR A 721 -9.39 -30.82 -1.42
CA THR A 721 -10.11 -31.89 -2.12
C THR A 721 -11.51 -32.17 -1.58
N GLU A 722 -12.02 -31.33 -0.66
CA GLU A 722 -13.35 -31.47 -0.09
C GLU A 722 -14.45 -31.37 -1.16
N ASN A 723 -15.42 -32.28 -1.12
CA ASN A 723 -16.54 -32.28 -2.05
C ASN A 723 -17.70 -31.39 -1.55
N VAL A 724 -18.58 -31.01 -2.48
CA VAL A 724 -19.80 -30.26 -2.15
C VAL A 724 -20.77 -31.18 -1.38
N VAL A 725 -21.19 -30.76 -0.19
CA VAL A 725 -22.03 -31.55 0.73
C VAL A 725 -23.42 -30.95 0.98
N GLY A 726 -23.76 -29.85 0.32
CA GLY A 726 -25.05 -29.20 0.51
C GLY A 726 -25.14 -27.81 -0.11
N TRP A 727 -26.28 -27.18 0.14
CA TRP A 727 -26.59 -25.81 -0.28
C TRP A 727 -27.23 -25.05 0.87
N TYR A 728 -27.19 -23.72 0.80
CA TYR A 728 -27.86 -22.86 1.75
C TYR A 728 -28.63 -21.76 1.02
N HIS A 729 -29.69 -21.24 1.63
CA HIS A 729 -30.44 -20.08 1.16
C HIS A 729 -31.04 -19.33 2.35
N SER A 730 -31.59 -18.13 2.08
CA SER A 730 -32.18 -17.28 3.11
C SER A 730 -33.70 -17.15 2.99
N HIS A 731 -34.38 -17.12 4.14
CA HIS A 731 -35.81 -16.80 4.27
C HIS A 731 -35.99 -15.55 5.15
N PRO A 732 -35.82 -14.34 4.61
CA PRO A 732 -35.89 -13.11 5.41
C PRO A 732 -37.28 -12.89 6.00
N GLY A 733 -37.41 -13.05 7.32
CA GLY A 733 -38.61 -12.75 8.10
C GLY A 733 -39.62 -13.89 8.27
N TYR A 734 -39.47 -15.00 7.54
CA TYR A 734 -40.44 -16.11 7.52
C TYR A 734 -40.05 -17.29 8.42
N GLY A 735 -38.86 -17.29 9.00
CA GLY A 735 -38.28 -18.39 9.78
C GLY A 735 -37.62 -19.46 8.92
N CYS A 736 -36.89 -20.37 9.56
CA CYS A 736 -36.14 -21.44 8.89
C CYS A 736 -37.03 -22.68 8.68
N TRP A 737 -37.43 -22.94 7.45
CA TRP A 737 -38.20 -24.11 7.00
C TRP A 737 -38.00 -24.30 5.49
N LEU A 738 -38.25 -25.50 4.96
CA LEU A 738 -38.21 -25.76 3.51
C LEU A 738 -39.59 -25.58 2.89
N SER A 739 -39.69 -24.74 1.85
CA SER A 739 -40.89 -24.62 1.01
C SER A 739 -41.08 -25.84 0.10
N GLY A 740 -42.22 -25.92 -0.58
CA GLY A 740 -42.47 -27.01 -1.54
C GLY A 740 -41.42 -27.06 -2.66
N ILE A 741 -40.93 -25.89 -3.09
CA ILE A 741 -39.86 -25.78 -4.09
C ILE A 741 -38.53 -26.26 -3.48
N ASP A 742 -38.21 -25.84 -2.26
CA ASP A 742 -36.96 -26.24 -1.59
C ASP A 742 -36.91 -27.75 -1.32
N VAL A 743 -38.06 -28.35 -0.99
CA VAL A 743 -38.19 -29.80 -0.82
C VAL A 743 -37.93 -30.53 -2.13
N GLU A 744 -38.46 -30.04 -3.26
CA GLU A 744 -38.23 -30.62 -4.58
C GLU A 744 -36.77 -30.49 -5.02
N THR A 745 -36.17 -29.30 -4.85
CA THR A 745 -34.75 -29.06 -5.12
C THR A 745 -33.86 -29.96 -4.27
N GLN A 746 -34.15 -30.06 -2.96
CA GLN A 746 -33.38 -30.90 -2.06
C GLN A 746 -33.52 -32.39 -2.40
N LEU A 747 -34.72 -32.85 -2.79
CA LEU A 747 -34.92 -34.23 -3.23
C LEU A 747 -34.13 -34.54 -4.51
N MET A 748 -34.16 -33.63 -5.49
CA MET A 748 -33.39 -33.74 -6.73
C MET A 748 -31.89 -33.85 -6.43
N GLN A 749 -31.34 -32.95 -5.63
CA GLN A 749 -29.92 -32.95 -5.29
C GLN A 749 -29.51 -34.19 -4.49
N GLN A 750 -30.34 -34.65 -3.55
CA GLN A 750 -30.10 -35.91 -2.84
C GLN A 750 -30.12 -37.14 -3.77
N GLN A 751 -30.79 -37.08 -4.92
CA GLN A 751 -30.82 -38.18 -5.88
C GLN A 751 -29.55 -38.24 -6.74
N PHE A 752 -28.99 -37.08 -7.12
CA PHE A 752 -27.82 -37.01 -8.02
C PHE A 752 -26.48 -36.90 -7.28
N THR A 753 -26.44 -36.29 -6.10
CA THR A 753 -25.21 -35.88 -5.39
C THR A 753 -25.31 -36.15 -3.88
N ASP A 754 -25.57 -37.40 -3.50
CA ASP A 754 -25.68 -37.81 -2.08
C ASP A 754 -24.30 -38.14 -1.46
N PRO A 755 -23.93 -37.61 -0.28
CA PRO A 755 -24.76 -36.92 0.71
C PRO A 755 -24.94 -35.40 0.49
N PHE A 756 -26.19 -34.93 0.52
CA PHE A 756 -26.54 -33.50 0.36
C PHE A 756 -27.46 -32.96 1.48
N LEU A 757 -27.24 -31.71 1.92
CA LEU A 757 -27.97 -31.05 3.01
C LEU A 757 -28.46 -29.65 2.59
N ALA A 758 -29.66 -29.24 3.02
CA ALA A 758 -30.17 -27.87 2.85
C ALA A 758 -30.04 -27.08 4.16
N VAL A 759 -29.47 -25.88 4.11
CA VAL A 759 -29.39 -24.96 5.27
C VAL A 759 -30.23 -23.72 4.98
N VAL A 760 -31.10 -23.34 5.91
CA VAL A 760 -31.93 -22.12 5.81
C VAL A 760 -31.54 -21.15 6.90
N ILE A 761 -31.35 -19.88 6.54
CA ILE A 761 -31.00 -18.80 7.47
C ILE A 761 -32.05 -17.69 7.38
N ASP A 762 -32.48 -17.14 8.53
CA ASP A 762 -33.35 -15.97 8.56
C ASP A 762 -32.56 -14.74 9.09
N PRO A 763 -32.05 -13.87 8.21
CA PRO A 763 -31.24 -12.72 8.61
C PRO A 763 -32.07 -11.70 9.40
N ASP A 764 -33.32 -11.44 8.99
CA ASP A 764 -34.19 -10.45 9.63
C ASP A 764 -34.52 -10.89 11.07
N ARG A 765 -34.88 -12.15 11.27
CA ARG A 765 -35.12 -12.66 12.63
C ARG A 765 -33.85 -12.75 13.46
N THR A 766 -32.71 -13.05 12.85
CA THR A 766 -31.41 -13.07 13.54
C THR A 766 -31.09 -11.73 14.18
N ILE A 767 -31.25 -10.63 13.43
CA ILE A 767 -30.98 -9.27 13.93
C ILE A 767 -32.01 -8.88 14.99
N ASN A 768 -33.29 -9.24 14.81
CA ASN A 768 -34.36 -8.87 15.73
C ASN A 768 -34.38 -9.68 17.05
N ALA A 769 -33.97 -10.94 17.01
CA ALA A 769 -33.91 -11.81 18.19
C ALA A 769 -32.58 -11.70 18.94
N GLY A 770 -31.55 -11.08 18.33
CA GLY A 770 -30.18 -11.06 18.87
C GLY A 770 -29.56 -12.46 18.95
N LYS A 771 -30.07 -13.40 18.17
CA LYS A 771 -29.72 -14.82 18.20
C LYS A 771 -29.78 -15.38 16.79
N VAL A 772 -28.77 -16.16 16.39
CA VAL A 772 -28.70 -16.72 15.04
C VAL A 772 -29.85 -17.70 14.80
N GLU A 773 -30.69 -17.38 13.83
CA GLU A 773 -31.79 -18.21 13.34
C GLU A 773 -31.32 -19.00 12.11
N ILE A 774 -31.03 -20.27 12.32
CA ILE A 774 -30.51 -21.20 11.31
C ILE A 774 -31.14 -22.57 11.50
N GLY A 775 -31.46 -23.24 10.39
CA GLY A 775 -31.97 -24.61 10.36
C GLY A 775 -31.26 -25.44 9.29
N ALA A 776 -31.02 -26.72 9.58
CA ALA A 776 -30.46 -27.67 8.64
C ALA A 776 -31.48 -28.80 8.40
N PHE A 777 -31.71 -29.11 7.13
CA PHE A 777 -32.82 -29.95 6.68
C PHE A 777 -32.36 -30.95 5.62
N ARG A 778 -33.00 -32.11 5.62
CA ARG A 778 -32.83 -33.16 4.61
C ARG A 778 -34.20 -33.78 4.34
N THR A 779 -34.53 -34.07 3.09
CA THR A 779 -35.83 -34.61 2.71
C THR A 779 -35.84 -36.13 2.81
N TYR A 780 -37.00 -36.69 3.19
CA TYR A 780 -37.23 -38.13 3.13
C TYR A 780 -37.49 -38.56 1.66
N PRO A 781 -37.01 -39.72 1.23
CA PRO A 781 -37.37 -40.33 -0.05
C PRO A 781 -38.89 -40.54 -0.15
N ALA A 782 -39.42 -40.52 -1.38
CA ALA A 782 -40.86 -40.61 -1.67
C ALA A 782 -41.55 -41.85 -1.04
N ASP A 783 -40.78 -42.93 -0.82
CA ASP A 783 -41.27 -44.22 -0.34
C ASP A 783 -41.34 -44.30 1.20
N HIS A 784 -40.86 -43.28 1.91
CA HIS A 784 -40.76 -43.28 3.37
C HIS A 784 -41.86 -42.44 4.03
N LYS A 785 -42.78 -43.11 4.74
CA LYS A 785 -43.73 -42.44 5.64
C LYS A 785 -43.08 -42.24 7.01
N ALA A 786 -42.89 -40.98 7.41
CA ALA A 786 -42.40 -40.63 8.74
C ALA A 786 -43.25 -41.30 9.83
N ALA A 787 -42.60 -41.91 10.82
CA ALA A 787 -43.26 -42.52 11.96
C ALA A 787 -43.92 -41.42 12.82
N GLY A 788 -45.24 -41.31 12.76
CA GLY A 788 -46.04 -40.41 13.60
C GLY A 788 -46.24 -39.02 13.02
N GLY A 789 -47.49 -38.70 12.64
CA GLY A 789 -47.85 -37.44 11.99
C GLY A 789 -47.52 -36.22 12.83
N ALA A 790 -46.65 -35.37 12.29
CA ALA A 790 -46.57 -33.97 12.66
C ALA A 790 -47.44 -33.18 11.67
N GLY A 791 -48.66 -32.84 12.09
CA GLY A 791 -49.31 -31.64 11.56
C GLY A 791 -48.43 -30.41 11.84
N PRO A 792 -48.76 -29.22 11.30
CA PRO A 792 -47.92 -28.01 11.33
C PRO A 792 -47.68 -27.39 12.73
N GLY A 793 -47.72 -28.19 13.79
CA GLY A 793 -47.49 -27.81 15.19
C GLY A 793 -46.51 -28.68 15.97
N ASN A 794 -45.94 -29.76 15.43
CA ASN A 794 -44.88 -30.51 16.14
C ASN A 794 -43.51 -29.91 15.81
N LYS A 795 -43.15 -28.86 16.56
CA LYS A 795 -41.81 -28.27 16.54
C LYS A 795 -40.81 -29.30 17.07
N SER A 796 -40.04 -29.95 16.20
CA SER A 796 -38.65 -30.25 16.58
C SER A 796 -38.01 -28.89 16.84
N GLU A 797 -37.61 -28.62 18.08
CA GLU A 797 -36.98 -27.37 18.47
C GLU A 797 -35.94 -26.97 17.42
N SER A 798 -36.18 -25.87 16.70
CA SER A 798 -35.10 -25.02 16.23
C SER A 798 -34.44 -24.45 17.49
N GLY A 799 -33.65 -25.32 18.13
CA GLY A 799 -32.98 -25.09 19.38
C GLY A 799 -31.90 -24.07 19.12
N ALA A 800 -32.27 -22.81 19.27
CA ALA A 800 -31.31 -21.74 19.14
C ALA A 800 -30.25 -21.93 20.24
N VAL A 801 -28.97 -21.88 19.87
CA VAL A 801 -27.84 -22.27 20.74
C VAL A 801 -27.88 -21.49 22.06
N PRO A 802 -27.92 -22.14 23.24
CA PRO A 802 -27.86 -21.46 24.52
C PRO A 802 -26.51 -20.75 24.72
N LEU A 803 -26.51 -19.55 25.29
CA LEU A 803 -25.31 -18.78 25.66
C LEU A 803 -24.32 -19.61 26.53
N ALA A 804 -24.80 -20.62 27.25
CA ALA A 804 -23.96 -21.52 28.05
C ALA A 804 -23.07 -22.47 27.23
N LYS A 805 -23.35 -22.72 25.94
CA LYS A 805 -22.46 -23.50 25.05
C LYS A 805 -21.39 -22.66 24.33
N ILE A 806 -21.39 -21.34 24.55
CA ILE A 806 -20.32 -20.46 24.05
C ILE A 806 -19.01 -20.69 24.80
N ALA A 807 -19.02 -21.35 25.97
CA ALA A 807 -17.80 -21.70 26.69
C ALA A 807 -16.91 -22.75 25.98
N GLU A 808 -17.44 -23.49 25.00
CA GLU A 808 -16.64 -24.44 24.18
C GLU A 808 -15.89 -23.76 23.00
N PHE A 809 -16.03 -22.43 22.82
CA PHE A 809 -15.45 -21.64 21.71
C PHE A 809 -13.97 -21.21 21.91
N ALA A 810 -13.17 -21.97 22.66
CA ALA A 810 -11.89 -21.47 23.20
C ALA A 810 -10.70 -21.32 22.22
N ARG A 811 -10.88 -21.30 20.88
CA ARG A 811 -9.75 -21.11 19.93
C ARG A 811 -9.94 -20.08 18.80
N LEU A 812 -11.11 -19.43 18.72
CA LEU A 812 -11.25 -18.15 18.01
C LEU A 812 -11.19 -16.96 18.99
N THR A 813 -11.00 -17.23 20.29
CA THR A 813 -11.00 -16.22 21.35
C THR A 813 -9.95 -15.14 21.12
N THR A 814 -8.73 -15.45 20.68
CA THR A 814 -7.72 -14.40 20.48
C THR A 814 -8.09 -13.44 19.35
N THR A 815 -8.53 -13.94 18.20
CA THR A 815 -8.92 -13.08 17.07
C THR A 815 -10.26 -12.40 17.28
N LEU A 816 -11.25 -13.05 17.89
CA LEU A 816 -12.55 -12.44 18.24
C LEU A 816 -12.43 -11.46 19.42
N ASP A 817 -11.52 -11.68 20.38
CA ASP A 817 -11.21 -10.71 21.45
C ASP A 817 -10.50 -9.49 20.86
N LEU A 818 -9.55 -9.69 19.94
CA LEU A 818 -8.92 -8.60 19.17
C LEU A 818 -9.94 -7.88 18.27
N LEU A 819 -10.91 -8.61 17.71
CA LEU A 819 -12.02 -8.03 16.95
C LEU A 819 -12.94 -7.24 17.89
N TRP A 820 -13.29 -7.80 19.04
CA TRP A 820 -14.10 -7.14 20.07
C TRP A 820 -13.44 -5.86 20.57
N GLN A 821 -12.12 -5.85 20.77
CA GLN A 821 -11.35 -4.65 21.12
C GLN A 821 -11.50 -3.50 20.11
N LYS A 822 -11.83 -3.78 18.84
CA LYS A 822 -12.13 -2.77 17.81
C LYS A 822 -13.63 -2.56 17.55
N TYR A 823 -14.45 -3.59 17.65
CA TYR A 823 -15.86 -3.60 17.22
C TYR A 823 -16.87 -3.45 18.36
N TRP A 824 -16.45 -3.47 19.64
CA TRP A 824 -17.35 -3.24 20.79
C TRP A 824 -18.12 -1.92 20.68
N VAL A 825 -17.49 -0.89 20.08
CA VAL A 825 -18.12 0.42 19.83
C VAL A 825 -19.31 0.29 18.88
N GLN A 826 -19.21 -0.56 17.85
CA GLN A 826 -20.29 -0.81 16.90
C GLN A 826 -21.43 -1.60 17.53
N THR A 827 -21.12 -2.53 18.44
CA THR A 827 -22.13 -3.24 19.25
C THR A 827 -22.88 -2.30 20.19
N LEU A 828 -22.19 -1.32 20.80
CA LEU A 828 -22.81 -0.31 21.65
C LEU A 828 -23.55 0.78 20.85
N SER A 829 -23.11 1.13 19.65
CA SER A 829 -23.78 2.16 18.85
C SER A 829 -25.01 1.64 18.12
N ALA A 830 -25.10 0.33 17.85
CA ALA A 830 -26.25 -0.29 17.20
C ALA A 830 -27.55 -0.04 17.99
N ASN A 831 -28.62 0.31 17.27
CA ASN A 831 -29.96 0.40 17.82
C ASN A 831 -30.94 -0.40 16.95
N PRO A 832 -31.44 -1.54 17.44
CA PRO A 832 -32.41 -2.38 16.72
C PRO A 832 -33.66 -1.62 16.26
N LEU A 833 -34.09 -0.57 16.98
CA LEU A 833 -35.24 0.26 16.59
C LEU A 833 -35.02 1.03 15.28
N LEU A 834 -33.77 1.38 14.99
CA LEU A 834 -33.43 2.16 13.79
C LEU A 834 -33.02 1.24 12.65
N THR A 835 -32.24 0.21 12.93
CA THR A 835 -31.73 -0.70 11.90
C THR A 835 -32.83 -1.55 11.27
N ASN A 836 -33.87 -1.93 12.03
CA ASN A 836 -34.91 -2.87 11.58
C ASN A 836 -36.32 -2.27 11.55
N ARG A 837 -36.42 -0.94 11.48
CA ARG A 837 -37.69 -0.21 11.53
C ARG A 837 -38.73 -0.72 10.52
N GLU A 838 -38.30 -1.04 9.31
CA GLU A 838 -39.19 -1.54 8.26
C GLU A 838 -39.77 -2.92 8.58
N TYR A 839 -38.98 -3.80 9.18
CA TYR A 839 -39.45 -5.12 9.60
C TYR A 839 -40.46 -5.01 10.75
N GLY A 840 -40.17 -4.19 11.77
CA GLY A 840 -41.12 -3.92 12.86
C GLY A 840 -42.45 -3.39 12.34
N ASN A 841 -42.42 -2.43 11.40
CA ASN A 841 -43.62 -1.92 10.74
C ASN A 841 -44.39 -3.01 9.99
N LYS A 842 -43.71 -3.89 9.25
CA LYS A 842 -44.33 -5.03 8.54
C LYS A 842 -44.99 -6.01 9.52
N GLN A 843 -44.37 -6.30 10.66
CA GLN A 843 -44.96 -7.18 11.69
C GLN A 843 -46.22 -6.54 12.32
N ILE A 844 -46.21 -5.23 12.54
CA ILE A 844 -47.38 -4.51 13.07
C ILE A 844 -48.52 -4.49 12.05
N LEU A 845 -48.23 -4.33 10.75
CA LEU A 845 -49.22 -4.42 9.67
C LEU A 845 -49.81 -5.83 9.54
N ASP A 846 -48.99 -6.87 9.66
CA ASP A 846 -49.46 -8.26 9.69
C ASP A 846 -50.33 -8.53 10.92
N LEU A 847 -49.92 -8.07 12.11
CA LEU A 847 -50.71 -8.18 13.33
C LEU A 847 -52.06 -7.47 13.20
N SER A 848 -52.08 -6.26 12.62
CA SER A 848 -53.32 -5.52 12.33
C SER A 848 -54.26 -6.31 11.42
N SER A 849 -53.70 -6.94 10.38
CA SER A 849 -54.46 -7.79 9.45
C SER A 849 -55.05 -9.02 10.14
N LYS A 850 -54.26 -9.69 11.00
CA LYS A 850 -54.71 -10.83 11.82
C LYS A 850 -55.79 -10.43 12.83
N ILE A 851 -55.67 -9.26 13.47
CA ILE A 851 -56.69 -8.71 14.38
C ILE A 851 -57.97 -8.41 13.60
N ALA A 852 -57.88 -7.79 12.42
CA ALA A 852 -59.04 -7.50 11.57
C ALA A 852 -59.74 -8.78 11.08
N GLU A 853 -58.98 -9.84 10.77
CA GLU A 853 -59.53 -11.15 10.43
C GLU A 853 -60.23 -11.82 11.62
N ALA A 854 -59.58 -11.87 12.79
CA ALA A 854 -60.18 -12.42 14.00
C ALA A 854 -61.45 -11.64 14.40
N THR A 855 -61.43 -10.31 14.29
CA THR A 855 -62.58 -9.45 14.59
C THR A 855 -63.74 -9.68 13.61
N ARG A 856 -63.46 -9.84 12.31
CA ARG A 856 -64.47 -10.22 11.31
C ARG A 856 -65.06 -11.60 11.59
N ASN A 857 -64.22 -12.55 12.01
CA ASN A 857 -64.66 -13.90 12.36
C ASN A 857 -65.52 -13.90 13.63
N LEU A 858 -65.21 -13.06 14.62
CA LEU A 858 -66.03 -12.80 15.81
C LEU A 858 -67.35 -12.10 15.47
N ALA A 859 -67.35 -11.10 14.59
CA ALA A 859 -68.54 -10.35 14.19
C ALA A 859 -69.56 -11.18 13.38
N LYS A 860 -69.09 -12.23 12.67
CA LYS A 860 -69.96 -13.21 12.01
C LYS A 860 -70.68 -14.14 13.00
N VAL A 861 -70.27 -14.18 14.27
CA VAL A 861 -70.93 -14.96 15.33
C VAL A 861 -72.07 -14.12 15.92
N ARG A 862 -73.24 -14.11 15.26
CA ARG A 862 -74.51 -13.73 15.92
C ARG A 862 -75.13 -14.97 16.56
N PRO A 863 -75.70 -14.89 17.78
CA PRO A 863 -76.37 -16.02 18.41
C PRO A 863 -77.73 -16.23 17.74
N GLN A 864 -77.77 -17.04 16.69
CA GLN A 864 -79.01 -17.65 16.22
C GLN A 864 -78.90 -19.16 16.40
N SER A 865 -79.84 -19.71 17.18
CA SER A 865 -80.04 -21.13 17.48
C SER A 865 -78.92 -21.82 18.28
N GLY A 866 -79.09 -21.90 19.61
CA GLY A 866 -78.86 -23.06 20.49
C GLY A 866 -77.58 -23.92 20.43
N LEU A 867 -76.64 -23.70 19.51
CA LEU A 867 -75.39 -24.41 19.35
C LEU A 867 -74.26 -23.44 19.67
N TYR A 868 -73.58 -23.65 20.79
CA TYR A 868 -72.39 -22.90 21.16
C TYR A 868 -71.30 -23.11 20.09
N PRO A 869 -70.73 -22.04 19.49
CA PRO A 869 -69.58 -22.19 18.60
C PRO A 869 -68.40 -22.77 19.39
N ASN A 870 -67.49 -23.47 18.70
CA ASN A 870 -66.34 -24.13 19.30
C ASN A 870 -65.37 -23.08 19.89
N LYS A 871 -65.66 -22.65 21.12
CA LYS A 871 -64.98 -21.57 21.88
C LYS A 871 -63.46 -21.70 21.81
N THR A 872 -62.98 -22.95 21.81
CA THR A 872 -61.57 -23.33 21.71
C THR A 872 -60.84 -22.83 20.46
N ALA A 873 -61.49 -22.70 19.30
CA ALA A 873 -60.81 -22.26 18.07
C ALA A 873 -60.62 -20.74 18.03
N VAL A 874 -61.64 -20.00 18.48
CA VAL A 874 -61.59 -18.53 18.62
C VAL A 874 -60.65 -18.14 19.75
N ASP A 875 -60.69 -18.85 20.88
CA ASP A 875 -59.77 -18.64 22.00
C ASP A 875 -58.32 -18.91 21.59
N LYS A 876 -58.04 -19.97 20.81
CA LYS A 876 -56.70 -20.23 20.27
C LYS A 876 -56.21 -19.16 19.29
N ALA A 877 -57.09 -18.61 18.46
CA ALA A 877 -56.75 -17.53 17.53
C ALA A 877 -56.42 -16.23 18.28
N LEU A 878 -57.23 -15.89 19.30
CA LEU A 878 -56.98 -14.75 20.19
C LEU A 878 -55.70 -14.93 21.01
N GLU A 879 -55.43 -16.14 21.52
CA GLU A 879 -54.20 -16.45 22.25
C GLU A 879 -52.96 -16.31 21.35
N LYS A 880 -53.05 -16.71 20.08
CA LYS A 880 -51.98 -16.52 19.09
C LYS A 880 -51.73 -15.03 18.80
N ILE A 881 -52.79 -14.24 18.66
CA ILE A 881 -52.69 -12.78 18.47
C ILE A 881 -52.07 -12.13 19.71
N ALA A 882 -52.46 -12.54 20.91
CA ALA A 882 -51.87 -12.04 22.16
C ALA A 882 -50.37 -12.34 22.25
N LYS A 883 -49.95 -13.56 21.87
CA LYS A 883 -48.53 -13.94 21.81
C LYS A 883 -47.76 -13.16 20.75
N ASP A 884 -48.31 -13.00 19.55
CA ASP A 884 -47.68 -12.23 18.46
C ASP A 884 -47.53 -10.74 18.88
N SER A 885 -48.56 -10.17 19.52
CA SER A 885 -48.55 -8.80 20.04
C SER A 885 -47.54 -8.60 21.17
N ASP A 886 -47.47 -9.53 22.13
CA ASP A 886 -46.53 -9.45 23.26
C ASP A 886 -45.08 -9.62 22.79
N MET A 887 -44.84 -10.48 21.80
CA MET A 887 -43.52 -10.65 21.17
C MET A 887 -43.07 -9.35 20.48
N ILE A 888 -43.94 -8.69 19.71
CA ILE A 888 -43.62 -7.41 19.04
C ILE A 888 -43.37 -6.33 20.11
N ALA A 889 -44.25 -6.19 21.10
CA ALA A 889 -44.12 -5.19 22.16
C ALA A 889 -42.85 -5.37 22.99
N THR A 890 -42.48 -6.62 23.31
CA THR A 890 -41.27 -6.94 24.06
C THR A 890 -40.00 -6.57 23.27
N ARG A 891 -40.00 -6.76 21.95
CA ARG A 891 -38.88 -6.38 21.08
C ARG A 891 -38.70 -4.86 20.99
N GLU A 892 -39.78 -4.12 20.73
CA GLU A 892 -39.76 -2.65 20.72
C GLU A 892 -39.30 -2.10 22.08
N ARG A 893 -39.79 -2.67 23.18
CA ARG A 893 -39.36 -2.31 24.55
C ARG A 893 -37.87 -2.59 24.77
N THR A 894 -37.33 -3.70 24.25
CA THR A 894 -35.91 -4.04 24.37
C THR A 894 -35.02 -3.05 23.61
N GLY A 895 -35.44 -2.65 22.41
CA GLY A 895 -34.77 -1.59 21.64
C GLY A 895 -34.80 -0.24 22.35
N LEU A 896 -35.93 0.11 22.99
CA LEU A 896 -36.07 1.35 23.77
C LEU A 896 -35.20 1.32 25.03
N LEU A 897 -35.20 0.21 25.76
CA LEU A 897 -34.33 -0.02 26.92
C LEU A 897 -32.85 0.12 26.54
N ALA A 898 -32.44 -0.41 25.39
CA ALA A 898 -31.07 -0.24 24.91
C ALA A 898 -30.74 1.24 24.66
N ALA A 899 -31.68 2.03 24.12
CA ALA A 899 -31.50 3.47 23.94
C ALA A 899 -31.42 4.22 25.28
N ASP A 900 -32.30 3.92 26.23
CA ASP A 900 -32.33 4.54 27.56
C ASP A 900 -31.06 4.23 28.38
N VAL A 901 -30.59 2.97 28.33
CA VAL A 901 -29.33 2.58 28.98
C VAL A 901 -28.17 3.37 28.38
N LYS A 902 -28.12 3.54 27.06
CA LYS A 902 -27.08 4.34 26.39
C LYS A 902 -27.16 5.82 26.78
N ALA A 903 -28.37 6.39 26.85
CA ALA A 903 -28.56 7.76 27.32
C ALA A 903 -28.05 7.95 28.75
N LYS A 904 -28.38 7.03 29.67
CA LYS A 904 -27.88 7.09 31.06
C LYS A 904 -26.38 6.88 31.18
N VAL A 905 -25.78 6.00 30.38
CA VAL A 905 -24.34 5.71 30.46
C VAL A 905 -23.52 6.86 29.85
N PHE A 906 -23.98 7.46 28.75
CA PHE A 906 -23.18 8.41 27.98
C PHE A 906 -23.61 9.88 28.13
N CYS A 907 -24.84 10.18 28.56
CA CYS A 907 -25.36 11.55 28.63
C CYS A 907 -25.58 12.07 30.06
N ASP A 908 -25.74 11.21 31.08
CA ASP A 908 -26.03 11.63 32.47
C ASP A 908 -24.78 12.05 33.29
N SER A 909 -23.57 12.06 32.71
CA SER A 909 -22.34 12.43 33.45
C SER A 909 -22.09 13.94 33.58
N SER A 910 -22.91 14.79 32.95
CA SER A 910 -22.87 16.24 33.15
C SER A 910 -23.92 16.68 34.18
N THR A 911 -23.69 16.42 35.47
CA THR A 911 -24.13 17.20 36.65
C THR A 911 -24.13 16.35 37.93
N LYS A 912 -22.95 16.09 38.48
CA LYS A 912 -22.76 16.09 39.95
C LYS A 912 -21.41 16.71 40.26
N SER A 913 -21.44 18.02 40.47
CA SER A 913 -20.45 18.71 41.28
C SER A 913 -20.64 18.29 42.74
N GLU A 914 -19.59 17.76 43.35
CA GLU A 914 -19.18 18.04 44.72
C GLU A 914 -17.67 17.89 44.81
#